data_AF-A0A936KBT9-F1
#
_entry.id   AF-A0A936KBT9-F1
#
_cell.length_a   1.000
_cell.length_b   1.000
_cell.length_c   1.000
_cell.angle_alpha   90.00
_cell.angle_beta   90.00
_cell.angle_gamma   90.00
#
_symmetry.space_group_name_H-M   'P 1'
#
loop_
_entity.id
_entity.type
_entity.pdbx_description
1 polymer ?
#
loop_
_entity_poly.entity_id
_entity_poly.type
_entity_poly.pdbx_seq_one_letter_code
_entity_poly.pdbx_strand_id
1 'polypeptide(L)'
;MRLAASFLHRPTLLALALAGGAALAQAGTITVTGVGPASNTTCTLAQAIYAANVANGVPVGQMVTATTSAGGCTGAASGANTIVFAAALAGTTINYDTPDNWWYGPTALPPIASTIVIDGGSKGVTLNNTYTTRLRFFYVSPGDSSGPPVNGDTRVFTNPGGVGNLTLKRLTLSGGIAKGGNSYAGGGGAGMGGAIFNQGTLTLDAVLLRGNQAVGGSGGVTGVGGNRSRGGGGMGQDASDSDVGGGFGGPGGFTIPGTSNGKPGGGINTGGGGLGGLGSGDDTADGGKGSNNSYGGSGSGGGGFGGVGGVGGTGGGFGDGGLDEGSKGVGNGGGVGGGGQHNTYGGGGGGGFGGGGGSSTSGAAGGDGGFGGGGGGSGHVGGGGGFGGGAGSGGHFGGGGAGLGGAVFNHRGSVTLLNVTATGNGATGGDGSIESPAGSGLGAVLFNLNGAVTVRFSTLVGNATKNGGSGIINGGATLSASGALYTLAYGNKIEDGTASAASLAVESSIVSDTTGAAKEVVVHKVDGKQANTSTLTYTGANLVGSTGNTAGVQTGTTPSAAAPNLAALAANGGPTQTLLPGAGSPAIDAASTCPTPAVDQRGYVRPIGSRCDVGAVERGSALLLTVNVSGSSAGGSSVGASGDAPSQGGIGTCTGSGCTAVYVAGAQVTLTAAPQAGYVFTGWGGDCASAGTALACTVTMDQARDVKASFAPRSHTISTTAVPSTAGSVLCAPPGPVPAGSAVTCTATENSGYEFIGFNGACSGPTCELTDIQSDQTVTASFRIRKTLVGTPVLSDGGPSREVGVILLGGGADCRFDASASGFIAAPAPPPAGKALPQGMFRFRLIGCDPGSTVTLRIPWPQPVAGYAKYGKASADAGESSYFEPNNLRIDGHVVMFTVQDGGKGDDDGQANGIIIDPSGPLSDAPPTQVTPVPTLGEWGLMLLGLLAAGLGATRVRARP
;
A
#
# COMPACT_ATOMS: atom_id res chain seq x y z
N MET A 1 -11.89 -71.64 0.77
CA MET A 1 -13.16 -70.88 0.90
C MET A 1 -12.98 -69.93 2.09
N ARG A 2 -12.29 -68.78 2.07
CA ARG A 2 -12.25 -67.57 1.22
C ARG A 2 -13.63 -66.91 1.03
N LEU A 3 -13.88 -65.66 1.41
CA LEU A 3 -13.19 -64.66 2.25
C LEU A 3 -14.23 -63.54 2.48
N ALA A 4 -14.42 -63.08 3.71
CA ALA A 4 -15.15 -61.85 4.04
C ALA A 4 -14.12 -60.83 4.54
N ALA A 5 -14.09 -59.63 3.98
CA ALA A 5 -13.38 -58.49 4.56
C ALA A 5 -13.91 -57.15 4.02
N SER A 6 -14.44 -56.37 4.95
CA SER A 6 -14.66 -54.93 4.92
C SER A 6 -13.42 -54.13 4.49
N PHE A 7 -13.58 -53.10 3.65
CA PHE A 7 -12.59 -52.03 3.52
C PHE A 7 -13.23 -50.65 3.34
N LEU A 8 -12.81 -49.73 4.22
CA LEU A 8 -13.00 -48.27 4.18
C LEU A 8 -12.67 -47.68 2.79
N HIS A 9 -13.52 -46.81 2.26
CA HIS A 9 -13.16 -45.88 1.19
C HIS A 9 -12.71 -44.55 1.79
N ARG A 10 -11.39 -44.29 1.76
CA ARG A 10 -10.79 -42.95 1.77
C ARG A 10 -10.65 -42.49 0.31
N PRO A 11 -10.89 -41.21 -0.05
CA PRO A 11 -10.56 -40.73 -1.38
C PRO A 11 -9.05 -40.46 -1.45
N THR A 12 -8.34 -41.25 -2.27
CA THR A 12 -6.94 -40.99 -2.64
C THR A 12 -6.87 -39.91 -3.71
N LEU A 13 -6.17 -38.81 -3.41
CA LEU A 13 -5.59 -37.93 -4.42
C LEU A 13 -4.72 -38.76 -5.35
N LEU A 14 -5.05 -38.80 -6.64
CA LEU A 14 -4.12 -39.23 -7.68
C LEU A 14 -3.67 -37.99 -8.45
N ALA A 15 -2.55 -37.43 -8.01
CA ALA A 15 -1.76 -36.51 -8.82
C ALA A 15 -1.04 -37.33 -9.89
N LEU A 16 -1.34 -37.06 -11.17
CA LEU A 16 -0.58 -37.58 -12.29
C LEU A 16 0.45 -36.52 -12.68
N ALA A 17 1.71 -36.75 -12.29
CA ALA A 17 2.86 -35.99 -12.73
C ALA A 17 3.74 -36.85 -13.65
N LEU A 18 4.33 -36.18 -14.66
CA LEU A 18 5.41 -36.56 -15.57
C LEU A 18 5.00 -37.04 -16.99
N ALA A 19 5.03 -36.11 -17.95
CA ALA A 19 6.13 -36.02 -18.92
C ALA A 19 5.98 -34.79 -19.84
N GLY A 20 7.06 -34.01 -20.01
CA GLY A 20 7.20 -32.98 -21.05
C GLY A 20 7.22 -31.55 -20.52
N GLY A 21 8.40 -31.09 -20.07
CA GLY A 21 8.64 -29.69 -19.71
C GLY A 21 8.49 -28.76 -20.91
N ALA A 22 7.30 -28.22 -21.10
CA ALA A 22 7.15 -26.85 -21.54
C ALA A 22 7.10 -26.02 -20.25
N ALA A 23 8.04 -25.10 -20.06
CA ALA A 23 7.84 -24.01 -19.12
C ALA A 23 6.46 -23.41 -19.44
N LEU A 24 5.52 -23.46 -18.49
CA LEU A 24 4.27 -22.72 -18.58
C LEU A 24 4.66 -21.26 -18.77
N ALA A 25 4.63 -20.79 -20.02
CA ALA A 25 4.76 -19.38 -20.32
C ALA A 25 3.68 -18.69 -19.49
N GLN A 26 4.10 -17.81 -18.57
CA GLN A 26 3.18 -17.05 -17.76
C GLN A 26 2.25 -16.31 -18.73
N ALA A 27 0.97 -16.72 -18.74
CA ALA A 27 -0.07 -16.09 -19.54
C ALA A 27 0.04 -14.56 -19.37
N GLY A 28 0.08 -13.84 -20.49
CA GLY A 28 0.24 -12.39 -20.49
C GLY A 28 -0.83 -11.71 -19.61
N THR A 29 -0.43 -10.65 -18.91
CA THR A 29 -1.37 -9.77 -18.19
C THR A 29 -1.81 -8.65 -19.11
N ILE A 30 -3.12 -8.46 -19.28
CA ILE A 30 -3.70 -7.36 -20.05
C ILE A 30 -3.98 -6.21 -19.09
N THR A 31 -3.49 -5.01 -19.42
CA THR A 31 -3.66 -3.82 -18.57
C THR A 31 -4.68 -2.86 -19.17
N VAL A 32 -5.75 -2.59 -18.44
CA VAL A 32 -6.73 -1.54 -18.76
C VAL A 32 -6.09 -0.18 -18.48
N THR A 33 -6.01 0.67 -19.49
CA THR A 33 -5.32 1.97 -19.44
C THR A 33 -6.26 3.16 -19.52
N GLY A 34 -7.52 2.96 -19.86
CA GLY A 34 -8.48 4.05 -20.00
C GLY A 34 -9.92 3.66 -19.74
N VAL A 35 -10.74 4.69 -19.50
CA VAL A 35 -12.20 4.62 -19.40
C VAL A 35 -12.80 5.38 -20.58
N GLY A 36 -13.93 4.92 -21.12
CA GLY A 36 -14.58 5.53 -22.28
C GLY A 36 -14.93 4.54 -23.39
N PRO A 37 -15.40 5.03 -24.55
CA PRO A 37 -15.75 4.17 -25.67
C PRO A 37 -14.50 3.47 -26.24
N ALA A 38 -14.70 2.29 -26.83
CA ALA A 38 -13.63 1.53 -27.47
C ALA A 38 -12.93 2.38 -28.55
N SER A 39 -11.59 2.47 -28.48
CA SER A 39 -10.76 3.13 -29.52
C SER A 39 -9.52 2.29 -29.84
N ASN A 40 -8.85 2.60 -30.95
CA ASN A 40 -7.61 1.92 -31.34
C ASN A 40 -6.39 2.27 -30.46
N THR A 41 -6.47 3.31 -29.62
CA THR A 41 -5.33 3.81 -28.82
C THR A 41 -5.49 3.57 -27.32
N THR A 42 -6.69 3.25 -26.85
CA THR A 42 -7.00 3.00 -25.44
C THR A 42 -7.31 1.52 -25.22
N CYS A 43 -6.95 1.00 -24.05
CA CYS A 43 -7.40 -0.31 -23.60
C CYS A 43 -8.49 -0.12 -22.53
N THR A 44 -9.75 -0.27 -22.94
CA THR A 44 -10.91 -0.30 -22.03
C THR A 44 -11.14 -1.70 -21.48
N LEU A 45 -11.94 -1.84 -20.42
CA LEU A 45 -12.27 -3.16 -19.87
C LEU A 45 -12.97 -4.06 -20.91
N ALA A 46 -13.87 -3.51 -21.73
CA ALA A 46 -14.53 -4.27 -22.80
C ALA A 46 -13.51 -4.81 -23.81
N GLN A 47 -12.56 -3.97 -24.24
CA GLN A 47 -11.50 -4.38 -25.17
C GLN A 47 -10.55 -5.40 -24.55
N ALA A 48 -10.25 -5.28 -23.25
CA ALA A 48 -9.44 -6.24 -22.53
C ALA A 48 -10.12 -7.62 -22.44
N ILE A 49 -11.43 -7.66 -22.19
CA ILE A 49 -12.22 -8.91 -22.19
C ILE A 49 -12.24 -9.53 -23.59
N TYR A 50 -12.52 -8.72 -24.63
CA TYR A 50 -12.45 -9.17 -26.02
C TYR A 50 -11.08 -9.77 -26.35
N ALA A 51 -10.00 -9.06 -26.00
CA ALA A 51 -8.63 -9.49 -26.24
C ALA A 51 -8.29 -10.79 -25.48
N ALA A 52 -8.76 -10.94 -24.24
CA ALA A 52 -8.59 -12.17 -23.45
C ALA A 52 -9.32 -13.36 -24.09
N ASN A 53 -10.58 -13.19 -24.53
CA ASN A 53 -11.31 -14.24 -25.23
C ASN A 53 -10.56 -14.69 -26.49
N VAL A 54 -10.10 -13.75 -27.34
CA VAL A 54 -9.32 -14.07 -28.55
C VAL A 54 -8.01 -14.77 -28.22
N ALA A 55 -7.28 -14.29 -27.20
CA ALA A 55 -6.04 -14.89 -26.73
C ALA A 55 -6.22 -16.34 -26.26
N ASN A 56 -7.43 -16.72 -25.82
CA ASN A 56 -7.77 -18.07 -25.39
C ASN A 56 -8.53 -18.87 -26.46
N GLY A 57 -8.41 -18.47 -27.73
CA GLY A 57 -8.91 -19.27 -28.87
C GLY A 57 -10.39 -19.12 -29.17
N VAL A 58 -11.08 -18.13 -28.59
CA VAL A 58 -12.47 -17.83 -28.95
C VAL A 58 -12.52 -17.19 -30.34
N PRO A 59 -13.24 -17.76 -31.33
CA PRO A 59 -13.27 -17.21 -32.68
C PRO A 59 -13.93 -15.83 -32.74
N VAL A 60 -13.27 -14.87 -33.40
CA VAL A 60 -13.73 -13.47 -33.55
C VAL A 60 -15.15 -13.36 -34.14
N GLY A 61 -15.49 -14.22 -35.09
CA GLY A 61 -16.81 -14.25 -35.74
C GLY A 61 -17.97 -14.78 -34.86
N GLN A 62 -17.68 -15.32 -33.67
CA GLN A 62 -18.69 -15.84 -32.74
C GLN A 62 -19.03 -14.87 -31.60
N MET A 63 -18.24 -13.80 -31.41
CA MET A 63 -18.52 -12.75 -30.43
C MET A 63 -19.31 -11.61 -31.07
N VAL A 64 -20.60 -11.83 -31.34
CA VAL A 64 -21.57 -10.80 -31.77
C VAL A 64 -21.74 -9.68 -30.72
N THR A 65 -20.83 -8.70 -30.73
CA THR A 65 -20.69 -7.64 -29.71
C THR A 65 -20.44 -6.29 -30.38
N ALA A 66 -20.67 -5.18 -29.67
CA ALA A 66 -20.27 -3.86 -30.12
C ALA A 66 -18.73 -3.71 -30.12
N THR A 67 -18.05 -4.36 -29.18
CA THR A 67 -16.59 -4.38 -29.11
C THR A 67 -15.99 -5.43 -30.04
N THR A 68 -15.51 -5.00 -31.21
CA THR A 68 -15.01 -5.90 -32.28
C THR A 68 -13.49 -5.96 -32.39
N SER A 69 -12.75 -5.30 -31.49
CA SER A 69 -11.29 -5.28 -31.54
C SER A 69 -10.65 -5.13 -30.16
N ALA A 70 -9.40 -5.58 -30.04
CA ALA A 70 -8.58 -5.43 -28.83
C ALA A 70 -8.13 -3.97 -28.57
N GLY A 71 -8.31 -3.06 -29.54
CA GLY A 71 -7.88 -1.67 -29.42
C GLY A 71 -6.40 -1.52 -29.04
N GLY A 72 -6.13 -0.61 -28.08
CA GLY A 72 -4.80 -0.36 -27.55
C GLY A 72 -4.34 -1.33 -26.44
N CYS A 73 -5.00 -2.47 -26.25
CA CYS A 73 -4.66 -3.42 -25.19
C CYS A 73 -3.31 -4.12 -25.43
N THR A 74 -2.34 -3.81 -24.58
CA THR A 74 -1.06 -4.50 -24.52
C THR A 74 -1.17 -5.79 -23.69
N GLY A 75 -0.32 -6.78 -23.95
CA GLY A 75 -0.24 -8.02 -23.15
C GLY A 75 -1.22 -9.13 -23.53
N ALA A 76 -2.03 -8.96 -24.59
CA ALA A 76 -2.95 -9.96 -25.11
C ALA A 76 -2.26 -11.07 -25.96
N ALA A 77 -1.20 -11.66 -25.42
CA ALA A 77 -0.53 -12.82 -26.03
C ALA A 77 -1.39 -14.09 -25.88
N SER A 78 -1.13 -15.14 -26.68
CA SER A 78 -1.82 -16.44 -26.55
C SER A 78 -1.81 -16.94 -25.10
N GLY A 79 -2.99 -17.33 -24.60
CA GLY A 79 -3.23 -17.76 -23.23
C GLY A 79 -3.42 -16.63 -22.20
N ALA A 80 -3.26 -15.36 -22.56
CA ALA A 80 -3.50 -14.23 -21.66
C ALA A 80 -4.94 -14.23 -21.12
N ASN A 81 -5.09 -14.34 -19.81
CA ASN A 81 -6.39 -14.48 -19.14
C ASN A 81 -6.54 -13.58 -17.91
N THR A 82 -5.52 -12.80 -17.55
CA THR A 82 -5.54 -11.93 -16.38
C THR A 82 -5.62 -10.48 -16.83
N ILE A 83 -6.63 -9.78 -16.35
CA ILE A 83 -6.91 -8.37 -16.62
C ILE A 83 -6.70 -7.59 -15.33
N VAL A 84 -5.85 -6.57 -15.39
CA VAL A 84 -5.58 -5.63 -14.29
C VAL A 84 -5.81 -4.19 -14.74
N PHE A 85 -5.91 -3.27 -13.79
CA PHE A 85 -6.07 -1.85 -14.09
C PHE A 85 -4.75 -1.11 -13.85
N ALA A 86 -4.44 -0.15 -14.75
CA ALA A 86 -3.32 0.75 -14.56
C ALA A 86 -3.47 1.53 -13.23
N ALA A 87 -2.35 1.92 -12.62
CA ALA A 87 -2.35 2.63 -11.34
C ALA A 87 -3.21 3.91 -11.35
N ALA A 88 -3.34 4.58 -12.50
CA ALA A 88 -4.19 5.75 -12.69
C ALA A 88 -5.69 5.48 -12.53
N LEU A 89 -6.13 4.22 -12.66
CA LEU A 89 -7.52 3.79 -12.52
C LEU A 89 -7.83 3.19 -11.13
N ALA A 90 -6.83 3.08 -10.25
CA ALA A 90 -7.01 2.50 -8.93
C ALA A 90 -7.96 3.36 -8.07
N GLY A 91 -9.03 2.75 -7.54
CA GLY A 91 -10.08 3.41 -6.76
C GLY A 91 -11.09 4.21 -7.58
N THR A 92 -11.03 4.13 -8.92
CA THR A 92 -11.93 4.89 -9.80
C THR A 92 -13.26 4.18 -10.05
N THR A 93 -14.23 4.94 -10.56
CA THR A 93 -15.52 4.41 -11.03
C THR A 93 -15.57 4.47 -12.56
N ILE A 94 -15.90 3.33 -13.18
CA ILE A 94 -16.13 3.17 -14.61
C ILE A 94 -17.64 3.12 -14.83
N ASN A 95 -18.18 4.11 -15.53
CA ASN A 95 -19.60 4.21 -15.84
C ASN A 95 -19.92 3.51 -17.17
N TYR A 96 -21.05 2.79 -17.20
CA TYR A 96 -21.59 2.15 -18.39
C TYR A 96 -22.99 2.68 -18.68
N ASP A 97 -23.17 3.19 -19.90
CA ASP A 97 -24.42 3.78 -20.40
C ASP A 97 -24.87 3.16 -21.73
N THR A 98 -24.15 2.18 -22.26
CA THR A 98 -24.51 1.49 -23.49
C THR A 98 -24.32 -0.02 -23.36
N PRO A 99 -25.24 -0.85 -23.89
CA PRO A 99 -25.01 -2.27 -24.03
C PRO A 99 -23.90 -2.56 -25.05
N ASP A 100 -23.03 -3.51 -24.72
CA ASP A 100 -22.10 -4.13 -25.66
C ASP A 100 -22.77 -5.28 -26.41
N ASN A 101 -23.64 -6.03 -25.74
CA ASN A 101 -24.37 -7.14 -26.33
C ASN A 101 -25.74 -7.39 -25.68
N TRP A 102 -26.49 -8.32 -26.25
CA TRP A 102 -27.89 -8.61 -25.89
C TRP A 102 -28.15 -10.08 -25.54
N TRP A 103 -27.12 -10.89 -25.27
CA TRP A 103 -27.37 -12.26 -24.81
C TRP A 103 -28.08 -12.23 -23.45
N TYR A 104 -29.26 -12.85 -23.40
CA TYR A 104 -30.10 -12.86 -22.21
C TYR A 104 -30.52 -11.46 -21.73
N GLY A 105 -30.47 -10.45 -22.60
CA GLY A 105 -30.78 -9.04 -22.29
C GLY A 105 -29.58 -8.11 -22.47
N PRO A 106 -29.77 -6.78 -22.40
CA PRO A 106 -28.69 -5.82 -22.58
C PRO A 106 -27.59 -5.96 -21.50
N THR A 107 -26.35 -6.12 -21.95
CA THR A 107 -25.18 -6.39 -21.12
C THR A 107 -24.03 -5.46 -21.53
N ALA A 108 -23.40 -4.80 -20.56
CA ALA A 108 -22.44 -3.71 -20.76
C ALA A 108 -21.07 -4.15 -21.29
N LEU A 109 -20.70 -5.41 -21.06
CA LEU A 109 -19.39 -5.95 -21.41
C LEU A 109 -19.52 -7.19 -22.31
N PRO A 110 -18.50 -7.47 -23.13
CA PRO A 110 -18.46 -8.69 -23.95
C PRO A 110 -18.71 -9.96 -23.13
N PRO A 111 -19.26 -11.01 -23.75
CA PRO A 111 -19.52 -12.27 -23.07
C PRO A 111 -18.21 -12.88 -22.57
N ILE A 112 -18.24 -13.48 -21.38
CA ILE A 112 -17.11 -14.27 -20.89
C ILE A 112 -17.21 -15.67 -21.54
N ALA A 113 -16.29 -15.94 -22.45
CA ALA A 113 -16.27 -17.15 -23.28
C ALA A 113 -14.97 -17.96 -23.09
N SER A 114 -14.13 -17.54 -22.16
CA SER A 114 -12.92 -18.26 -21.76
C SER A 114 -12.69 -18.12 -20.26
N THR A 115 -11.56 -18.65 -19.77
CA THR A 115 -11.09 -18.32 -18.42
C THR A 115 -10.60 -16.87 -18.41
N ILE A 116 -11.14 -16.05 -17.52
CA ILE A 116 -10.76 -14.64 -17.33
C ILE A 116 -10.74 -14.31 -15.84
N VAL A 117 -9.64 -13.70 -15.38
CA VAL A 117 -9.51 -13.09 -14.06
C VAL A 117 -9.49 -11.58 -14.25
N ILE A 118 -10.41 -10.85 -13.59
CA ILE A 118 -10.43 -9.38 -13.58
C ILE A 118 -10.14 -8.92 -12.17
N ASP A 119 -9.05 -8.18 -12.00
CA ASP A 119 -8.56 -7.77 -10.69
C ASP A 119 -8.45 -6.26 -10.56
N GLY A 120 -9.27 -5.68 -9.67
CA GLY A 120 -9.32 -4.24 -9.39
C GLY A 120 -8.08 -3.68 -8.67
N GLY A 121 -7.14 -4.51 -8.23
CA GLY A 121 -5.94 -4.05 -7.52
C GLY A 121 -6.22 -3.65 -6.06
N SER A 122 -5.23 -3.06 -5.39
CA SER A 122 -5.27 -2.79 -3.94
C SER A 122 -6.30 -1.75 -3.51
N LYS A 123 -6.68 -0.82 -4.39
CA LYS A 123 -7.72 0.19 -4.14
C LYS A 123 -9.07 -0.15 -4.78
N GLY A 124 -9.14 -1.30 -5.45
CA GLY A 124 -10.29 -1.77 -6.22
C GLY A 124 -10.69 -0.85 -7.37
N VAL A 125 -11.73 -1.26 -8.10
CA VAL A 125 -12.38 -0.48 -9.16
C VAL A 125 -13.89 -0.68 -9.06
N THR A 126 -14.67 0.38 -9.28
CA THR A 126 -16.13 0.32 -9.30
C THR A 126 -16.64 0.27 -10.74
N LEU A 127 -17.45 -0.74 -11.07
CA LEU A 127 -18.25 -0.77 -12.30
C LEU A 127 -19.65 -0.29 -11.94
N ASN A 128 -20.06 0.83 -12.54
CA ASN A 128 -21.30 1.49 -12.23
C ASN A 128 -22.18 1.60 -13.48
N ASN A 129 -23.45 1.24 -13.33
CA ASN A 129 -24.43 1.40 -14.39
C ASN A 129 -25.07 2.79 -14.31
N THR A 130 -24.95 3.56 -15.39
CA THR A 130 -25.63 4.86 -15.57
C THR A 130 -26.74 4.79 -16.61
N TYR A 131 -26.99 3.62 -17.20
CA TYR A 131 -28.09 3.38 -18.12
C TYR A 131 -29.42 3.26 -17.38
N THR A 132 -30.40 4.08 -17.78
CA THR A 132 -31.62 4.33 -17.00
C THR A 132 -32.68 3.23 -17.09
N THR A 133 -32.50 2.19 -17.91
CA THR A 133 -33.56 1.19 -18.18
C THR A 133 -33.17 -0.23 -17.78
N ARG A 134 -32.32 -0.89 -18.58
CA ARG A 134 -31.97 -2.32 -18.45
C ARG A 134 -30.52 -2.49 -18.88
N LEU A 135 -29.59 -2.60 -17.94
CA LEU A 135 -28.19 -2.91 -18.23
C LEU A 135 -27.57 -3.67 -17.07
N ARG A 136 -27.13 -4.90 -17.34
CA ARG A 136 -26.25 -5.65 -16.45
C ARG A 136 -24.80 -5.54 -16.91
N PHE A 137 -23.85 -6.03 -16.11
CA PHE A 137 -22.43 -5.96 -16.47
C PHE A 137 -21.96 -7.18 -17.24
N PHE A 138 -22.25 -8.39 -16.77
CA PHE A 138 -21.62 -9.60 -17.28
C PHE A 138 -22.63 -10.69 -17.69
N TYR A 139 -22.27 -11.40 -18.75
CA TYR A 139 -22.83 -12.71 -19.12
C TYR A 139 -21.69 -13.72 -19.19
N VAL A 140 -21.86 -14.90 -18.56
CA VAL A 140 -20.86 -15.97 -18.54
C VAL A 140 -21.39 -17.20 -19.29
N SER A 141 -20.74 -17.54 -20.39
CA SER A 141 -21.16 -18.58 -21.35
C SER A 141 -21.10 -20.01 -20.77
N PRO A 142 -22.03 -20.91 -21.14
CA PRO A 142 -21.96 -22.34 -20.79
C PRO A 142 -20.94 -23.13 -21.63
N GLY A 143 -20.48 -22.59 -22.75
CA GLY A 143 -19.43 -23.18 -23.60
C GLY A 143 -19.80 -24.40 -24.42
N ASP A 144 -21.08 -24.66 -24.65
CA ASP A 144 -21.50 -25.55 -25.74
C ASP A 144 -21.24 -24.88 -27.10
N SER A 145 -20.60 -25.61 -28.02
CA SER A 145 -20.36 -25.19 -29.41
C SER A 145 -21.35 -25.84 -30.38
N SER A 146 -22.43 -26.45 -29.89
CA SER A 146 -23.35 -27.29 -30.67
C SER A 146 -24.42 -26.52 -31.44
N GLY A 147 -24.16 -25.28 -31.85
CA GLY A 147 -24.98 -24.60 -32.85
C GLY A 147 -24.33 -24.77 -34.23
N PRO A 148 -24.83 -25.62 -35.14
CA PRO A 148 -24.40 -25.53 -36.53
C PRO A 148 -24.77 -24.13 -37.06
N PRO A 149 -23.95 -23.55 -37.97
CA PRO A 149 -24.36 -22.35 -38.68
C PRO A 149 -25.63 -22.68 -39.46
N VAL A 150 -26.74 -22.07 -39.12
CA VAL A 150 -27.95 -22.16 -39.93
C VAL A 150 -27.66 -21.45 -41.26
N ASN A 151 -27.41 -22.27 -42.29
CA ASN A 151 -27.44 -21.94 -43.71
C ASN A 151 -26.95 -20.53 -44.09
N GLY A 152 -25.65 -20.27 -43.96
CA GLY A 152 -24.98 -19.20 -44.70
C GLY A 152 -25.31 -17.75 -44.32
N ASP A 153 -26.14 -17.48 -43.30
CA ASP A 153 -26.25 -16.13 -42.72
C ASP A 153 -25.29 -15.99 -41.52
N THR A 154 -24.34 -15.06 -41.66
CA THR A 154 -23.27 -14.75 -40.72
C THR A 154 -23.75 -14.02 -39.45
N ARG A 155 -25.06 -13.94 -39.21
CA ARG A 155 -25.69 -13.15 -38.12
C ARG A 155 -26.54 -13.95 -37.14
N VAL A 156 -26.39 -15.26 -37.08
CA VAL A 156 -27.09 -16.08 -36.08
C VAL A 156 -26.21 -16.25 -34.85
N PHE A 157 -26.74 -15.87 -33.68
CA PHE A 157 -26.08 -16.01 -32.37
C PHE A 157 -25.76 -17.48 -32.08
N THR A 158 -24.61 -17.97 -32.52
CA THR A 158 -23.99 -19.14 -31.90
C THR A 158 -23.55 -18.73 -30.50
N ASN A 159 -23.72 -19.62 -29.52
CA ASN A 159 -23.13 -19.44 -28.20
C ASN A 159 -21.63 -19.11 -28.39
N PRO A 160 -21.04 -18.17 -27.63
CA PRO A 160 -19.61 -17.93 -27.73
C PRO A 160 -18.92 -19.27 -27.51
N GLY A 161 -18.22 -19.81 -28.51
CA GLY A 161 -17.88 -21.25 -28.58
C GLY A 161 -16.90 -21.77 -27.53
N GLY A 162 -16.65 -21.02 -26.45
CA GLY A 162 -15.85 -21.42 -25.29
C GLY A 162 -16.59 -21.27 -23.96
N VAL A 163 -16.18 -22.09 -22.98
CA VAL A 163 -16.74 -22.12 -21.63
C VAL A 163 -16.28 -20.90 -20.84
N GLY A 164 -17.24 -20.13 -20.34
CA GLY A 164 -16.96 -18.99 -19.48
C GLY A 164 -16.51 -19.44 -18.08
N ASN A 165 -15.35 -18.96 -17.66
CA ASN A 165 -14.86 -19.11 -16.29
C ASN A 165 -14.34 -17.75 -15.78
N LEU A 166 -15.22 -17.02 -15.11
CA LEU A 166 -14.96 -15.66 -14.63
C LEU A 166 -14.53 -15.67 -13.16
N THR A 167 -13.39 -15.05 -12.87
CA THR A 167 -13.02 -14.67 -11.51
C THR A 167 -12.95 -13.15 -11.41
N LEU A 168 -13.79 -12.56 -10.56
CA LEU A 168 -13.74 -11.14 -10.22
C LEU A 168 -13.09 -10.96 -8.86
N LYS A 169 -12.05 -10.13 -8.80
CA LYS A 169 -11.31 -9.81 -7.58
C LYS A 169 -11.34 -8.33 -7.30
N ARG A 170 -11.67 -7.95 -6.07
CA ARG A 170 -11.44 -6.57 -5.58
C ARG A 170 -12.20 -5.51 -6.42
N LEU A 171 -13.43 -5.84 -6.82
CA LEU A 171 -14.30 -4.96 -7.62
C LEU A 171 -15.57 -4.59 -6.86
N THR A 172 -16.12 -3.43 -7.15
CA THR A 172 -17.48 -3.07 -6.77
C THR A 172 -18.38 -3.13 -8.01
N LEU A 173 -19.45 -3.93 -7.98
CA LEU A 173 -20.48 -3.93 -9.03
C LEU A 173 -21.71 -3.19 -8.50
N SER A 174 -22.01 -2.03 -9.09
CA SER A 174 -23.03 -1.13 -8.57
C SER A 174 -24.11 -0.73 -9.56
N GLY A 175 -25.37 -0.86 -9.13
CA GLY A 175 -26.52 -0.31 -9.85
C GLY A 175 -26.90 -1.05 -11.14
N GLY A 176 -26.39 -2.26 -11.38
CA GLY A 176 -26.82 -3.06 -12.52
C GLY A 176 -28.32 -3.35 -12.46
N ILE A 177 -29.03 -3.27 -13.59
CA ILE A 177 -30.48 -3.48 -13.67
C ILE A 177 -30.81 -4.48 -14.79
N ALA A 178 -31.36 -5.63 -14.43
CA ALA A 178 -31.97 -6.57 -15.38
C ALA A 178 -33.49 -6.51 -15.24
N LYS A 179 -34.16 -5.84 -16.18
CA LYS A 179 -35.62 -5.70 -16.18
C LYS A 179 -36.27 -6.43 -17.33
N GLY A 180 -37.26 -7.29 -17.04
CA GLY A 180 -38.08 -7.95 -18.04
C GLY A 180 -38.91 -6.97 -18.88
N GLY A 181 -39.36 -7.44 -20.04
CA GLY A 181 -40.26 -6.72 -20.93
C GLY A 181 -41.65 -6.56 -20.34
N ASN A 182 -42.19 -5.36 -20.41
CA ASN A 182 -43.59 -5.09 -20.13
C ASN A 182 -44.47 -5.55 -21.30
N SER A 183 -45.74 -5.74 -21.01
CA SER A 183 -46.77 -6.07 -21.99
C SER A 183 -48.12 -5.50 -21.56
N TYR A 184 -48.98 -5.28 -22.54
CA TYR A 184 -50.29 -4.65 -22.33
C TYR A 184 -51.31 -5.68 -21.88
N ALA A 185 -51.69 -6.59 -22.78
CA ALA A 185 -52.60 -7.70 -22.47
C ALA A 185 -51.85 -9.02 -22.30
N GLY A 186 -50.65 -9.16 -22.87
CA GLY A 186 -49.77 -10.31 -22.60
C GLY A 186 -49.21 -10.27 -21.18
N GLY A 187 -48.51 -11.32 -20.79
CA GLY A 187 -47.80 -11.40 -19.52
C GLY A 187 -46.43 -10.74 -19.58
N GLY A 188 -45.93 -10.27 -18.45
CA GLY A 188 -44.61 -9.62 -18.34
C GLY A 188 -43.45 -10.63 -18.45
N GLY A 189 -42.33 -10.21 -19.02
CA GLY A 189 -41.09 -11.00 -19.06
C GLY A 189 -40.34 -11.00 -17.73
N ALA A 190 -39.40 -11.91 -17.55
CA ALA A 190 -38.60 -12.01 -16.33
C ALA A 190 -37.41 -11.05 -16.34
N GLY A 191 -37.09 -10.46 -15.18
CA GLY A 191 -35.80 -9.82 -14.93
C GLY A 191 -34.85 -10.80 -14.25
N MET A 192 -33.69 -11.06 -14.83
CA MET A 192 -32.73 -12.06 -14.31
C MET A 192 -31.32 -11.47 -14.21
N GLY A 193 -30.75 -11.48 -13.00
CA GLY A 193 -29.33 -11.17 -12.76
C GLY A 193 -28.98 -9.70 -12.99
N GLY A 194 -29.26 -8.83 -12.01
CA GLY A 194 -29.08 -7.38 -12.18
C GLY A 194 -27.65 -6.96 -12.50
N ALA A 195 -26.64 -7.66 -11.95
CA ALA A 195 -25.25 -7.47 -12.31
C ALA A 195 -24.72 -8.56 -13.27
N ILE A 196 -25.09 -9.83 -13.02
CA ILE A 196 -24.49 -10.98 -13.69
C ILE A 196 -25.54 -12.04 -14.03
N PHE A 197 -25.52 -12.51 -15.27
CA PHE A 197 -26.19 -13.74 -15.70
C PHE A 197 -25.13 -14.83 -15.95
N ASN A 198 -25.15 -15.90 -15.15
CA ASN A 198 -24.12 -16.95 -15.18
C ASN A 198 -24.69 -18.29 -15.67
N GLN A 199 -24.05 -18.87 -16.68
CA GLN A 199 -24.25 -20.27 -17.09
C GLN A 199 -22.96 -21.11 -17.04
N GLY A 200 -21.80 -20.46 -16.86
CA GLY A 200 -20.50 -21.10 -16.67
C GLY A 200 -20.05 -21.13 -15.21
N THR A 201 -18.77 -20.87 -14.97
CA THR A 201 -18.18 -20.78 -13.62
C THR A 201 -17.94 -19.33 -13.24
N LEU A 202 -18.41 -18.93 -12.06
CA LEU A 202 -18.24 -17.59 -11.50
C LEU A 202 -17.61 -17.66 -10.10
N THR A 203 -16.50 -16.94 -9.91
CA THR A 203 -15.90 -16.72 -8.59
C THR A 203 -15.85 -15.23 -8.30
N LEU A 204 -16.42 -14.81 -7.17
CA LEU A 204 -16.33 -13.45 -6.64
C LEU A 204 -15.45 -13.49 -5.39
N ASP A 205 -14.36 -12.73 -5.38
CA ASP A 205 -13.40 -12.67 -4.27
C ASP A 205 -13.11 -11.22 -3.87
N ALA A 206 -13.39 -10.87 -2.62
CA ALA A 206 -13.28 -9.50 -2.10
C ALA A 206 -14.12 -8.47 -2.90
N VAL A 207 -15.25 -8.91 -3.44
CA VAL A 207 -16.17 -8.09 -4.26
C VAL A 207 -17.27 -7.46 -3.42
N LEU A 208 -17.64 -6.22 -3.74
CA LEU A 208 -18.85 -5.57 -3.24
C LEU A 208 -19.95 -5.61 -4.30
N LEU A 209 -21.08 -6.24 -3.98
CA LEU A 209 -22.30 -6.19 -4.79
C LEU A 209 -23.27 -5.20 -4.16
N ARG A 210 -23.52 -4.06 -4.81
CA ARG A 210 -24.35 -3.00 -4.23
C ARG A 210 -25.41 -2.45 -5.17
N GLY A 211 -26.66 -2.46 -4.74
CA GLY A 211 -27.73 -1.76 -5.45
C GLY A 211 -28.15 -2.40 -6.77
N ASN A 212 -27.76 -3.65 -7.04
CA ASN A 212 -28.13 -4.34 -8.28
C ASN A 212 -29.57 -4.84 -8.21
N GLN A 213 -30.33 -4.70 -9.30
CA GLN A 213 -31.77 -4.96 -9.34
C GLN A 213 -32.14 -5.96 -10.44
N ALA A 214 -32.90 -6.99 -10.07
CA ALA A 214 -33.63 -7.84 -11.01
C ALA A 214 -35.12 -7.52 -10.91
N VAL A 215 -35.72 -7.06 -12.00
CA VAL A 215 -37.10 -6.53 -12.01
C VAL A 215 -37.94 -7.24 -13.05
N GLY A 216 -39.04 -7.86 -12.65
CA GLY A 216 -40.01 -8.41 -13.60
C GLY A 216 -40.66 -7.33 -14.45
N GLY A 217 -41.02 -7.67 -15.69
CA GLY A 217 -41.84 -6.82 -16.54
C GLY A 217 -43.29 -6.80 -16.07
N SER A 218 -43.97 -5.66 -16.21
CA SER A 218 -45.38 -5.55 -15.84
C SER A 218 -46.30 -6.12 -16.93
N GLY A 219 -47.34 -6.83 -16.53
CA GLY A 219 -48.47 -7.20 -17.39
C GLY A 219 -49.66 -6.27 -17.11
N GLY A 220 -50.43 -5.88 -18.13
CA GLY A 220 -51.64 -5.07 -17.88
C GLY A 220 -51.46 -3.55 -17.85
N VAL A 221 -50.33 -2.99 -18.30
CA VAL A 221 -50.09 -1.53 -18.21
C VAL A 221 -51.12 -0.72 -19.02
N THR A 222 -51.86 0.17 -18.35
CA THR A 222 -52.81 1.10 -18.98
C THR A 222 -52.11 2.43 -19.31
N GLY A 223 -52.40 3.03 -20.48
CA GLY A 223 -51.90 4.38 -20.83
C GLY A 223 -51.13 4.52 -22.14
N VAL A 224 -51.10 3.51 -22.99
CA VAL A 224 -50.51 3.61 -24.33
C VAL A 224 -51.63 3.27 -25.32
N GLY A 225 -52.06 4.29 -26.07
CA GLY A 225 -53.30 4.27 -26.82
C GLY A 225 -53.35 3.18 -27.89
N GLY A 226 -54.43 2.41 -27.90
CA GLY A 226 -54.76 1.48 -28.97
C GLY A 226 -55.59 0.30 -28.47
N ASN A 227 -56.77 0.10 -29.06
CA ASN A 227 -57.63 -1.03 -28.78
C ASN A 227 -56.92 -2.34 -29.19
N ARG A 228 -56.91 -3.31 -28.26
CA ARG A 228 -56.92 -4.77 -28.50
C ARG A 228 -55.59 -5.42 -28.91
N SER A 229 -55.03 -6.09 -27.90
CA SER A 229 -54.37 -7.41 -27.98
C SER A 229 -52.94 -7.51 -28.49
N ARG A 230 -52.05 -8.08 -27.66
CA ARG A 230 -50.59 -8.01 -27.83
C ARG A 230 -49.85 -9.23 -27.26
N GLY A 231 -48.64 -9.46 -27.77
CA GLY A 231 -47.75 -10.52 -27.31
C GLY A 231 -47.24 -10.31 -25.87
N GLY A 232 -46.56 -11.32 -25.33
CA GLY A 232 -45.92 -11.27 -24.01
C GLY A 232 -44.57 -10.56 -24.03
N GLY A 233 -44.11 -10.06 -22.89
CA GLY A 233 -42.80 -9.42 -22.77
C GLY A 233 -41.64 -10.44 -22.83
N GLY A 234 -40.49 -10.03 -23.36
CA GLY A 234 -39.27 -10.86 -23.37
C GLY A 234 -38.37 -10.59 -22.16
N MET A 235 -37.21 -11.25 -22.09
CA MET A 235 -36.25 -11.03 -20.97
C MET A 235 -35.56 -9.66 -20.99
N GLY A 236 -35.55 -8.96 -22.12
CA GLY A 236 -34.88 -7.65 -22.24
C GLY A 236 -35.64 -6.64 -23.08
N GLN A 237 -36.83 -6.99 -23.58
CA GLN A 237 -37.62 -6.17 -24.49
C GLN A 237 -39.11 -6.25 -24.17
N ASP A 238 -39.74 -5.09 -24.18
CA ASP A 238 -41.19 -4.97 -24.11
C ASP A 238 -41.86 -5.63 -25.34
N ALA A 239 -43.09 -6.11 -25.20
CA ALA A 239 -43.90 -6.56 -26.33
C ALA A 239 -44.23 -5.36 -27.26
N SER A 240 -44.21 -5.57 -28.57
CA SER A 240 -44.51 -4.50 -29.54
C SER A 240 -46.02 -4.37 -29.81
N ASP A 241 -46.40 -3.30 -30.53
CA ASP A 241 -47.78 -2.98 -30.90
C ASP A 241 -48.39 -3.92 -31.97
N SER A 242 -47.66 -4.94 -32.45
CA SER A 242 -47.99 -5.72 -33.65
C SER A 242 -48.21 -7.21 -33.40
N ASP A 243 -48.85 -7.60 -32.30
CA ASP A 243 -49.10 -9.01 -31.90
C ASP A 243 -47.86 -9.83 -31.52
N VAL A 244 -46.69 -9.21 -31.51
CA VAL A 244 -45.39 -9.88 -31.39
C VAL A 244 -44.89 -9.82 -29.95
N GLY A 245 -44.40 -10.97 -29.46
CA GLY A 245 -43.74 -11.05 -28.16
C GLY A 245 -42.37 -10.37 -28.15
N GLY A 246 -41.98 -9.79 -27.02
CA GLY A 246 -40.67 -9.20 -26.83
C GLY A 246 -39.55 -10.23 -26.85
N GLY A 247 -38.33 -9.83 -27.21
CA GLY A 247 -37.12 -10.66 -27.13
C GLY A 247 -36.11 -10.16 -26.09
N PHE A 248 -34.82 -10.23 -26.44
CA PHE A 248 -33.72 -9.82 -25.58
C PHE A 248 -33.36 -8.31 -25.66
N GLY A 249 -33.95 -7.53 -26.57
CA GLY A 249 -33.83 -6.05 -26.56
C GLY A 249 -32.78 -5.42 -27.47
N GLY A 250 -32.30 -6.12 -28.50
CA GLY A 250 -31.31 -5.61 -29.47
C GLY A 250 -31.87 -4.61 -30.51
N PRO A 251 -31.01 -3.77 -31.11
CA PRO A 251 -31.42 -2.81 -32.14
C PRO A 251 -32.04 -3.50 -33.37
N GLY A 252 -33.15 -2.96 -33.86
CA GLY A 252 -33.83 -3.41 -35.08
C GLY A 252 -34.93 -4.47 -34.91
N GLY A 253 -35.34 -4.82 -33.68
CA GLY A 253 -36.32 -5.90 -33.49
C GLY A 253 -35.80 -7.20 -34.11
N PHE A 254 -34.63 -7.62 -33.63
CA PHE A 254 -33.85 -8.76 -34.13
C PHE A 254 -34.74 -9.93 -34.57
N THR A 255 -34.80 -10.13 -35.88
CA THR A 255 -35.50 -11.23 -36.55
C THR A 255 -34.42 -12.14 -37.14
N ILE A 256 -34.40 -13.42 -36.78
CA ILE A 256 -33.42 -14.35 -37.35
C ILE A 256 -33.79 -14.57 -38.83
N PRO A 257 -32.81 -14.58 -39.75
CA PRO A 257 -33.05 -14.80 -41.18
C PRO A 257 -33.71 -16.15 -41.44
N GLY A 258 -34.93 -16.16 -42.01
CA GLY A 258 -35.61 -17.39 -42.45
C GLY A 258 -37.14 -17.41 -42.39
N THR A 259 -37.79 -16.48 -41.68
CA THR A 259 -39.27 -16.46 -41.59
C THR A 259 -39.87 -15.46 -42.58
N SER A 260 -40.46 -15.95 -43.67
CA SER A 260 -41.16 -15.12 -44.65
C SER A 260 -42.59 -14.78 -44.20
N ASN A 261 -42.94 -13.52 -44.46
CA ASN A 261 -44.25 -12.88 -44.52
C ASN A 261 -44.96 -12.46 -43.22
N GLY A 262 -44.63 -11.24 -42.76
CA GLY A 262 -45.62 -10.40 -42.06
C GLY A 262 -45.13 -9.40 -40.99
N LYS A 263 -44.26 -8.43 -41.36
CA LYS A 263 -43.83 -7.24 -40.55
C LYS A 263 -42.86 -7.52 -39.37
N PRO A 264 -42.03 -6.52 -38.97
CA PRO A 264 -40.75 -6.75 -38.29
C PRO A 264 -40.89 -6.94 -36.79
N GLY A 265 -40.15 -7.91 -36.27
CA GLY A 265 -40.27 -8.43 -34.92
C GLY A 265 -41.10 -9.71 -34.96
N GLY A 266 -40.46 -10.86 -34.85
CA GLY A 266 -41.14 -12.14 -34.87
C GLY A 266 -40.10 -13.20 -34.56
N GLY A 267 -40.20 -13.80 -33.36
CA GLY A 267 -39.41 -14.98 -33.01
C GLY A 267 -39.66 -16.09 -34.03
N ILE A 268 -38.60 -16.85 -34.30
CA ILE A 268 -38.57 -17.92 -35.29
C ILE A 268 -39.64 -18.98 -35.00
N ASN A 269 -40.44 -19.30 -36.01
CA ASN A 269 -41.12 -20.58 -36.15
C ASN A 269 -40.09 -21.64 -36.58
N THR A 270 -39.42 -22.27 -35.62
CA THR A 270 -38.70 -23.54 -35.85
C THR A 270 -38.90 -24.39 -34.61
N GLY A 271 -39.65 -25.48 -34.77
CA GLY A 271 -39.30 -26.69 -34.02
C GLY A 271 -37.83 -26.99 -34.33
N GLY A 272 -37.02 -27.14 -33.29
CA GLY A 272 -35.59 -27.41 -33.40
C GLY A 272 -34.71 -26.38 -32.69
N GLY A 273 -34.12 -26.82 -31.57
CA GLY A 273 -32.83 -26.35 -31.07
C GLY A 273 -32.80 -24.94 -30.47
N GLY A 274 -33.17 -24.85 -29.19
CA GLY A 274 -32.91 -23.66 -28.37
C GLY A 274 -31.44 -23.24 -28.36
N LEU A 275 -31.20 -21.93 -28.23
CA LEU A 275 -29.89 -21.29 -28.04
C LEU A 275 -29.24 -21.59 -26.68
N GLY A 276 -29.49 -22.77 -26.11
CA GLY A 276 -28.74 -23.31 -24.99
C GLY A 276 -28.40 -24.75 -25.28
N GLY A 277 -27.21 -25.03 -25.81
CA GLY A 277 -26.59 -26.35 -25.76
C GLY A 277 -27.40 -27.59 -26.12
N LEU A 278 -28.40 -27.49 -26.99
CA LEU A 278 -29.16 -28.65 -27.42
C LEU A 278 -28.47 -29.29 -28.62
N GLY A 279 -27.70 -30.33 -28.35
CA GLY A 279 -27.31 -31.28 -29.38
C GLY A 279 -28.55 -31.92 -30.00
N SER A 280 -28.54 -32.07 -31.33
CA SER A 280 -29.52 -32.84 -32.08
C SER A 280 -29.46 -34.31 -31.65
N GLY A 281 -30.36 -34.70 -30.75
CA GLY A 281 -30.60 -36.08 -30.35
C GLY A 281 -32.02 -36.49 -30.69
N ASP A 282 -32.18 -37.03 -31.90
CA ASP A 282 -33.25 -37.93 -32.35
C ASP A 282 -34.72 -37.43 -32.24
N ASP A 283 -35.30 -37.08 -33.40
CA ASP A 283 -36.74 -36.86 -33.63
C ASP A 283 -37.58 -38.17 -33.52
N THR A 284 -37.19 -39.12 -32.65
CA THR A 284 -37.83 -40.46 -32.60
C THR A 284 -38.33 -40.90 -31.23
N ALA A 285 -38.45 -40.01 -30.25
CA ALA A 285 -39.24 -40.30 -29.04
C ALA A 285 -40.75 -40.10 -29.31
N ASP A 286 -41.31 -40.98 -30.13
CA ASP A 286 -42.74 -41.16 -30.35
C ASP A 286 -43.38 -41.58 -29.01
N GLY A 287 -43.87 -40.60 -28.27
CA GLY A 287 -44.35 -40.74 -26.89
C GLY A 287 -45.69 -40.07 -26.66
N GLY A 288 -46.65 -40.27 -27.59
CA GLY A 288 -48.07 -40.00 -27.35
C GLY A 288 -48.77 -39.23 -28.46
N LYS A 289 -49.09 -39.89 -29.58
CA LYS A 289 -50.17 -39.42 -30.46
C LYS A 289 -51.51 -39.57 -29.73
N GLY A 290 -52.06 -38.47 -29.24
CA GLY A 290 -53.45 -38.36 -28.79
C GLY A 290 -54.38 -38.10 -29.97
N SER A 291 -55.00 -39.17 -30.48
CA SER A 291 -56.24 -39.27 -31.27
C SER A 291 -56.85 -38.03 -31.93
N ASN A 292 -56.97 -38.11 -33.27
CA ASN A 292 -58.02 -37.46 -34.06
C ASN A 292 -59.40 -37.63 -33.40
N ASN A 293 -60.02 -36.53 -32.95
CA ASN A 293 -61.46 -36.43 -33.01
C ASN A 293 -61.92 -34.97 -33.18
N SER A 294 -62.70 -34.76 -34.23
CA SER A 294 -63.48 -33.56 -34.48
C SER A 294 -64.42 -33.28 -33.30
N TYR A 295 -64.60 -32.00 -32.99
CA TYR A 295 -65.36 -31.40 -31.86
C TYR A 295 -64.63 -31.34 -30.51
N GLY A 296 -64.25 -30.09 -30.16
CA GLY A 296 -64.13 -29.58 -28.79
C GLY A 296 -63.55 -30.55 -27.76
N GLY A 297 -62.23 -30.74 -27.79
CA GLY A 297 -61.53 -31.55 -26.81
C GLY A 297 -60.13 -30.99 -26.58
N SER A 298 -59.91 -30.45 -25.38
CA SER A 298 -58.63 -30.03 -24.83
C SER A 298 -57.64 -31.21 -24.79
N GLY A 299 -56.74 -31.25 -25.76
CA GLY A 299 -55.62 -32.19 -25.82
C GLY A 299 -54.46 -31.73 -24.94
N SER A 300 -54.30 -32.38 -23.80
CA SER A 300 -53.17 -32.25 -22.87
C SER A 300 -51.91 -32.93 -23.45
N GLY A 301 -51.07 -32.15 -24.13
CA GLY A 301 -49.70 -32.53 -24.50
C GLY A 301 -48.76 -32.22 -23.33
N GLY A 302 -48.03 -33.24 -22.87
CA GLY A 302 -47.27 -33.22 -21.61
C GLY A 302 -46.23 -32.11 -21.50
N GLY A 303 -46.38 -31.29 -20.46
CA GLY A 303 -45.44 -30.24 -20.10
C GLY A 303 -44.03 -30.76 -19.79
N GLY A 304 -43.05 -30.23 -20.51
CA GLY A 304 -41.72 -30.05 -19.94
C GLY A 304 -41.82 -29.00 -18.83
N PHE A 305 -41.44 -29.39 -17.61
CA PHE A 305 -41.63 -28.68 -16.33
C PHE A 305 -43.09 -28.67 -15.84
N GLY A 306 -43.57 -29.84 -15.40
CA GLY A 306 -44.91 -30.04 -14.86
C GLY A 306 -45.19 -29.32 -13.53
N GLY A 307 -46.31 -28.61 -13.50
CA GLY A 307 -46.97 -28.11 -12.29
C GLY A 307 -48.43 -27.79 -12.62
N VAL A 308 -49.35 -28.46 -11.92
CA VAL A 308 -50.79 -28.55 -12.16
C VAL A 308 -51.53 -27.21 -12.03
N GLY A 309 -52.21 -26.77 -13.09
CA GLY A 309 -53.15 -25.64 -13.10
C GLY A 309 -54.17 -25.78 -14.23
N GLY A 310 -55.46 -25.65 -13.90
CA GLY A 310 -56.66 -26.00 -14.67
C GLY A 310 -56.70 -25.67 -16.18
N VAL A 311 -57.16 -26.67 -16.93
CA VAL A 311 -57.94 -26.67 -18.19
C VAL A 311 -57.81 -25.43 -19.10
N GLY A 312 -56.98 -25.56 -20.14
CA GLY A 312 -57.05 -24.78 -21.37
C GLY A 312 -55.81 -23.96 -21.69
N GLY A 313 -54.80 -24.58 -22.32
CA GLY A 313 -53.62 -23.90 -22.86
C GLY A 313 -52.46 -24.85 -23.05
N THR A 314 -51.84 -24.84 -24.23
CA THR A 314 -50.63 -25.61 -24.56
C THR A 314 -49.43 -24.95 -23.88
N GLY A 315 -49.16 -25.34 -22.64
CA GLY A 315 -47.99 -24.91 -21.88
C GLY A 315 -46.70 -25.37 -22.56
N GLY A 316 -45.96 -24.42 -23.14
CA GLY A 316 -44.66 -24.68 -23.73
C GLY A 316 -43.65 -25.06 -22.67
N GLY A 317 -43.25 -26.34 -22.65
CA GLY A 317 -41.89 -26.68 -22.27
C GLY A 317 -40.91 -25.93 -23.20
N PHE A 318 -39.65 -25.80 -22.80
CA PHE A 318 -38.61 -25.15 -23.61
C PHE A 318 -38.72 -25.54 -25.10
N GLY A 319 -39.30 -24.66 -25.92
CA GLY A 319 -39.15 -24.71 -27.38
C GLY A 319 -40.26 -25.31 -28.23
N ASP A 320 -41.27 -26.02 -27.72
CA ASP A 320 -42.29 -26.57 -28.62
C ASP A 320 -43.53 -25.66 -28.67
N GLY A 321 -43.45 -24.67 -29.57
CA GLY A 321 -44.65 -23.97 -30.05
C GLY A 321 -45.60 -24.98 -30.69
N GLY A 322 -46.87 -24.94 -30.28
CA GLY A 322 -47.89 -25.79 -30.89
C GLY A 322 -47.97 -25.57 -32.40
N LEU A 323 -47.93 -26.65 -33.18
CA LEU A 323 -48.24 -26.60 -34.60
C LEU A 323 -49.74 -26.41 -34.81
N ASP A 324 -50.06 -25.56 -35.77
CA ASP A 324 -51.39 -25.11 -36.11
C ASP A 324 -52.18 -26.21 -36.84
N GLU A 325 -52.93 -27.03 -36.10
CA GLU A 325 -53.77 -28.10 -36.67
C GLU A 325 -55.25 -27.85 -36.34
N GLY A 326 -55.82 -26.80 -36.92
CA GLY A 326 -57.26 -26.56 -36.89
C GLY A 326 -57.64 -25.12 -37.24
N SER A 327 -58.79 -24.94 -37.90
CA SER A 327 -59.26 -23.69 -38.53
C SER A 327 -59.51 -22.48 -37.59
N LYS A 328 -59.05 -22.55 -36.33
CA LYS A 328 -59.03 -21.47 -35.31
C LYS A 328 -57.76 -21.61 -34.46
N GLY A 329 -56.62 -21.33 -35.10
CA GLY A 329 -55.27 -21.68 -34.67
C GLY A 329 -54.81 -21.18 -33.30
N VAL A 330 -53.75 -21.76 -32.74
CA VAL A 330 -53.09 -21.33 -31.48
C VAL A 330 -51.93 -20.38 -31.83
N GLY A 331 -51.70 -19.35 -31.02
CA GLY A 331 -50.61 -18.39 -31.23
C GLY A 331 -49.24 -19.06 -31.08
N ASN A 332 -48.25 -18.60 -31.84
CA ASN A 332 -46.90 -19.16 -31.76
C ASN A 332 -46.26 -18.90 -30.39
N GLY A 333 -45.63 -19.94 -29.83
CA GLY A 333 -44.89 -19.85 -28.58
C GLY A 333 -43.61 -19.02 -28.69
N GLY A 334 -43.14 -18.49 -27.57
CA GLY A 334 -41.85 -17.84 -27.44
C GLY A 334 -40.73 -18.86 -27.22
N GLY A 335 -39.63 -18.73 -27.96
CA GLY A 335 -38.37 -19.43 -27.66
C GLY A 335 -37.69 -18.88 -26.39
N VAL A 336 -36.47 -19.33 -26.06
CA VAL A 336 -35.68 -18.78 -24.93
C VAL A 336 -35.60 -17.25 -25.03
N GLY A 337 -36.05 -16.57 -23.98
CA GLY A 337 -36.09 -15.10 -23.89
C GLY A 337 -37.17 -14.40 -24.70
N GLY A 338 -37.95 -15.14 -25.48
CA GLY A 338 -39.05 -14.65 -26.30
C GLY A 338 -40.39 -14.75 -25.57
N GLY A 339 -41.19 -13.69 -25.67
CA GLY A 339 -42.60 -13.73 -25.30
C GLY A 339 -43.46 -14.43 -26.35
N GLY A 340 -44.60 -14.97 -25.93
CA GLY A 340 -45.57 -15.59 -26.81
C GLY A 340 -46.32 -14.56 -27.67
N GLN A 341 -46.77 -14.98 -28.85
CA GLN A 341 -47.53 -14.12 -29.77
C GLN A 341 -48.99 -13.99 -29.33
N HIS A 342 -49.61 -12.85 -29.64
CA HIS A 342 -51.07 -12.71 -29.53
C HIS A 342 -51.77 -13.51 -30.64
N ASN A 343 -52.95 -14.05 -30.32
CA ASN A 343 -53.83 -14.62 -31.32
C ASN A 343 -55.26 -14.08 -31.22
N THR A 344 -55.75 -13.57 -32.35
CA THR A 344 -57.11 -13.00 -32.44
C THR A 344 -58.20 -14.07 -32.45
N TYR A 345 -57.93 -15.20 -33.12
CA TYR A 345 -58.96 -16.19 -33.49
C TYR A 345 -58.86 -17.51 -32.71
N GLY A 346 -57.81 -17.71 -31.93
CA GLY A 346 -57.64 -18.84 -31.02
C GLY A 346 -56.73 -18.52 -29.83
N GLY A 347 -56.11 -19.55 -29.23
CA GLY A 347 -55.39 -19.42 -27.96
C GLY A 347 -54.13 -18.55 -28.06
N GLY A 348 -53.77 -17.83 -27.00
CA GLY A 348 -52.52 -17.06 -26.97
C GLY A 348 -51.29 -17.97 -26.98
N GLY A 349 -50.19 -17.52 -27.58
CA GLY A 349 -48.95 -18.28 -27.60
C GLY A 349 -48.28 -18.30 -26.23
N GLY A 350 -47.72 -19.45 -25.81
CA GLY A 350 -46.97 -19.56 -24.56
C GLY A 350 -45.67 -18.76 -24.58
N GLY A 351 -45.17 -18.32 -23.43
CA GLY A 351 -43.86 -17.70 -23.29
C GLY A 351 -42.74 -18.74 -23.16
N GLY A 352 -41.54 -18.42 -23.64
CA GLY A 352 -40.36 -19.26 -23.42
C GLY A 352 -39.67 -18.98 -22.09
N PHE A 353 -38.50 -19.57 -21.84
CA PHE A 353 -37.71 -19.26 -20.64
C PHE A 353 -37.52 -17.74 -20.48
N GLY A 354 -38.03 -17.16 -19.40
CA GLY A 354 -38.01 -15.73 -19.13
C GLY A 354 -38.95 -14.85 -19.96
N GLY A 355 -39.77 -15.43 -20.84
CA GLY A 355 -40.77 -14.74 -21.65
C GLY A 355 -42.19 -14.89 -21.10
N GLY A 356 -42.98 -13.83 -21.21
CA GLY A 356 -44.39 -13.84 -20.85
C GLY A 356 -45.28 -14.46 -21.94
N GLY A 357 -46.46 -14.93 -21.55
CA GLY A 357 -47.46 -15.47 -22.47
C GLY A 357 -48.15 -14.38 -23.30
N GLY A 358 -48.53 -14.72 -24.53
CA GLY A 358 -49.31 -13.86 -25.42
C GLY A 358 -50.79 -13.81 -25.03
N SER A 359 -51.45 -12.70 -25.34
CA SER A 359 -52.89 -12.58 -25.07
C SER A 359 -53.77 -13.28 -26.12
N SER A 360 -55.07 -13.38 -25.86
CA SER A 360 -56.08 -13.81 -26.84
C SER A 360 -57.39 -13.02 -26.74
N THR A 361 -58.22 -13.05 -27.80
CA THR A 361 -59.49 -12.28 -27.84
C THR A 361 -60.78 -13.04 -28.09
N SER A 362 -60.78 -14.20 -28.76
CA SER A 362 -62.04 -14.86 -29.17
C SER A 362 -62.24 -16.25 -28.54
N GLY A 363 -63.05 -16.41 -27.50
CA GLY A 363 -63.39 -17.77 -27.02
C GLY A 363 -62.30 -18.52 -26.25
N ALA A 364 -61.03 -18.17 -26.47
CA ALA A 364 -59.87 -19.01 -26.19
C ALA A 364 -59.05 -18.51 -25.01
N ALA A 365 -58.28 -19.40 -24.39
CA ALA A 365 -57.43 -19.05 -23.24
C ALA A 365 -56.23 -18.18 -23.64
N GLY A 366 -55.69 -17.46 -22.67
CA GLY A 366 -54.42 -16.75 -22.82
C GLY A 366 -53.24 -17.73 -22.86
N GLY A 367 -52.10 -17.30 -23.40
CA GLY A 367 -50.89 -18.11 -23.39
C GLY A 367 -50.26 -18.17 -22.00
N ASP A 368 -49.75 -19.33 -21.61
CA ASP A 368 -49.02 -19.48 -20.35
C ASP A 368 -47.67 -18.73 -20.39
N GLY A 369 -47.21 -18.22 -19.26
CA GLY A 369 -45.85 -17.69 -19.12
C GLY A 369 -44.82 -18.81 -19.02
N GLY A 370 -43.64 -18.60 -19.60
CA GLY A 370 -42.52 -19.52 -19.37
C GLY A 370 -41.85 -19.27 -18.01
N PHE A 371 -40.74 -19.94 -17.69
CA PHE A 371 -40.07 -19.78 -16.39
C PHE A 371 -39.80 -18.30 -16.07
N GLY A 372 -40.36 -17.79 -14.96
CA GLY A 372 -40.29 -16.37 -14.59
C GLY A 372 -41.19 -15.42 -15.39
N GLY A 373 -41.86 -15.86 -16.44
CA GLY A 373 -42.78 -15.06 -17.24
C GLY A 373 -44.21 -15.07 -16.67
N GLY A 374 -44.90 -13.94 -16.81
CA GLY A 374 -46.32 -13.84 -16.50
C GLY A 374 -47.21 -14.48 -17.57
N GLY A 375 -48.41 -14.89 -17.19
CA GLY A 375 -49.42 -15.42 -18.10
C GLY A 375 -50.12 -14.32 -18.91
N GLY A 376 -50.51 -14.64 -20.14
CA GLY A 376 -51.24 -13.75 -21.02
C GLY A 376 -52.71 -13.61 -20.65
N GLY A 377 -53.27 -12.41 -20.79
CA GLY A 377 -54.69 -12.14 -20.61
C GLY A 377 -55.54 -12.67 -21.76
N SER A 378 -56.82 -12.89 -21.50
CA SER A 378 -57.80 -13.36 -22.49
C SER A 378 -59.14 -12.68 -22.26
N GLY A 379 -60.07 -12.75 -23.24
CA GLY A 379 -61.50 -12.47 -23.01
C GLY A 379 -62.25 -13.60 -22.28
N HIS A 380 -61.57 -14.70 -21.93
CA HIS A 380 -62.09 -15.88 -21.22
C HIS A 380 -61.26 -16.26 -20.00
N VAL A 381 -60.41 -17.29 -20.07
CA VAL A 381 -59.51 -17.71 -18.98
C VAL A 381 -58.11 -17.24 -19.33
N GLY A 382 -57.46 -16.49 -18.43
CA GLY A 382 -56.08 -16.07 -18.64
C GLY A 382 -55.11 -17.25 -18.55
N GLY A 383 -53.96 -17.12 -19.19
CA GLY A 383 -52.88 -18.12 -19.12
C GLY A 383 -52.26 -18.17 -17.72
N GLY A 384 -51.74 -19.34 -17.35
CA GLY A 384 -50.97 -19.51 -16.12
C GLY A 384 -49.68 -18.70 -16.13
N GLY A 385 -49.23 -18.26 -14.96
CA GLY A 385 -47.87 -17.74 -14.80
C GLY A 385 -46.86 -18.88 -14.74
N GLY A 386 -45.65 -18.66 -15.25
CA GLY A 386 -44.55 -19.58 -14.97
C GLY A 386 -44.04 -19.43 -13.54
N PHE A 387 -42.99 -20.17 -13.18
CA PHE A 387 -42.42 -20.10 -11.83
C PHE A 387 -42.08 -18.66 -11.42
N GLY A 388 -42.76 -18.14 -10.40
CA GLY A 388 -42.61 -16.77 -9.91
C GLY A 388 -43.29 -15.69 -10.76
N GLY A 389 -43.88 -16.03 -11.91
CA GLY A 389 -44.73 -15.13 -12.68
C GLY A 389 -46.17 -15.15 -12.18
N GLY A 390 -46.88 -14.03 -12.35
CA GLY A 390 -48.30 -13.93 -12.10
C GLY A 390 -49.12 -14.52 -13.25
N ALA A 391 -50.29 -15.08 -12.95
CA ALA A 391 -51.23 -15.54 -13.97
C ALA A 391 -51.92 -14.37 -14.70
N GLY A 392 -52.37 -14.59 -15.93
CA GLY A 392 -53.28 -13.68 -16.63
C GLY A 392 -54.72 -13.86 -16.16
N SER A 393 -55.61 -12.99 -16.64
CA SER A 393 -57.04 -12.99 -16.31
C SER A 393 -57.95 -12.87 -17.55
N GLY A 394 -59.24 -13.11 -17.34
CA GLY A 394 -60.31 -13.05 -18.36
C GLY A 394 -60.76 -11.66 -18.81
N GLY A 395 -60.17 -10.60 -18.26
CA GLY A 395 -60.43 -9.21 -18.65
C GLY A 395 -59.43 -8.62 -19.66
N HIS A 396 -58.72 -9.48 -20.40
CA HIS A 396 -57.57 -9.11 -21.25
C HIS A 396 -56.38 -8.52 -20.50
N PHE A 397 -56.18 -8.90 -19.24
CA PHE A 397 -55.03 -8.47 -18.47
C PHE A 397 -54.04 -9.60 -18.24
N GLY A 398 -52.76 -9.36 -18.49
CA GLY A 398 -51.69 -10.31 -18.21
C GLY A 398 -51.12 -10.15 -16.81
N GLY A 399 -50.46 -11.20 -16.33
CA GLY A 399 -49.76 -11.21 -15.06
C GLY A 399 -48.36 -10.62 -15.15
N GLY A 400 -47.82 -10.19 -14.00
CA GLY A 400 -46.45 -9.67 -13.92
C GLY A 400 -45.38 -10.75 -14.02
N GLY A 401 -44.22 -10.43 -14.60
CA GLY A 401 -43.06 -11.33 -14.63
C GLY A 401 -42.28 -11.34 -13.31
N ALA A 402 -41.41 -12.32 -13.10
CA ALA A 402 -40.59 -12.46 -11.89
C ALA A 402 -39.33 -11.59 -11.95
N GLY A 403 -38.85 -11.16 -10.77
CA GLY A 403 -37.49 -10.65 -10.58
C GLY A 403 -36.65 -11.71 -9.88
N LEU A 404 -35.61 -12.22 -10.54
CA LEU A 404 -34.81 -13.35 -10.08
C LEU A 404 -33.33 -12.98 -9.98
N GLY A 405 -32.75 -13.08 -8.79
CA GLY A 405 -31.30 -12.88 -8.59
C GLY A 405 -30.90 -11.42 -8.74
N GLY A 406 -31.18 -10.60 -7.72
CA GLY A 406 -30.98 -9.15 -7.79
C GLY A 406 -29.58 -8.74 -8.23
N ALA A 407 -28.54 -9.42 -7.73
CA ALA A 407 -27.19 -9.29 -8.27
C ALA A 407 -26.85 -10.39 -9.28
N VAL A 408 -27.06 -11.66 -8.92
CA VAL A 408 -26.62 -12.82 -9.71
C VAL A 408 -27.77 -13.77 -10.00
N PHE A 409 -27.96 -14.09 -11.27
CA PHE A 409 -28.78 -15.23 -11.68
C PHE A 409 -27.86 -16.34 -12.20
N ASN A 410 -27.88 -17.50 -11.54
CA ASN A 410 -27.10 -18.67 -11.93
C ASN A 410 -28.02 -19.72 -12.55
N HIS A 411 -27.73 -20.14 -13.77
CA HIS A 411 -28.50 -21.15 -14.50
C HIS A 411 -27.59 -22.29 -14.90
N ARG A 412 -27.70 -23.43 -14.19
CA ARG A 412 -26.89 -24.65 -14.38
C ARG A 412 -25.38 -24.49 -14.20
N GLY A 413 -24.89 -23.27 -13.99
CA GLY A 413 -23.50 -22.95 -13.71
C GLY A 413 -23.11 -23.15 -12.24
N SER A 414 -21.90 -22.72 -11.92
CA SER A 414 -21.38 -22.70 -10.54
C SER A 414 -21.02 -21.28 -10.10
N VAL A 415 -21.32 -20.95 -8.83
CA VAL A 415 -20.97 -19.65 -8.22
C VAL A 415 -20.25 -19.86 -6.89
N THR A 416 -19.12 -19.18 -6.72
CA THR A 416 -18.43 -19.07 -5.43
C THR A 416 -18.40 -17.60 -4.99
N LEU A 417 -18.94 -17.32 -3.81
CA LEU A 417 -18.79 -16.05 -3.11
C LEU A 417 -17.75 -16.22 -1.99
N LEU A 418 -16.66 -15.47 -2.06
CA LEU A 418 -15.55 -15.52 -1.12
C LEU A 418 -15.23 -14.11 -0.64
N ASN A 419 -15.30 -13.84 0.67
CA ASN A 419 -15.05 -12.49 1.19
C ASN A 419 -15.93 -11.41 0.53
N VAL A 420 -17.18 -11.75 0.18
CA VAL A 420 -18.09 -10.83 -0.53
C VAL A 420 -18.95 -10.07 0.46
N THR A 421 -19.05 -8.76 0.28
CA THR A 421 -20.13 -7.96 0.89
C THR A 421 -21.22 -7.73 -0.16
N ALA A 422 -22.47 -8.06 0.15
CA ALA A 422 -23.63 -7.80 -0.71
C ALA A 422 -24.72 -7.06 0.06
N THR A 423 -25.04 -5.83 -0.38
CA THR A 423 -26.01 -4.97 0.30
C THR A 423 -26.80 -4.10 -0.65
N GLY A 424 -28.07 -3.82 -0.33
CA GLY A 424 -28.97 -3.02 -1.16
C GLY A 424 -29.33 -3.65 -2.51
N ASN A 425 -28.99 -4.93 -2.76
CA ASN A 425 -29.41 -5.62 -3.97
C ASN A 425 -30.89 -6.00 -3.84
N GLY A 426 -31.61 -5.99 -4.96
CA GLY A 426 -33.06 -6.14 -4.97
C GLY A 426 -33.57 -7.11 -6.03
N ALA A 427 -34.53 -7.94 -5.66
CA ALA A 427 -35.32 -8.74 -6.59
C ALA A 427 -36.78 -8.31 -6.48
N THR A 428 -37.34 -7.75 -7.55
CA THR A 428 -38.69 -7.20 -7.57
C THR A 428 -39.52 -7.85 -8.67
N GLY A 429 -40.67 -8.44 -8.32
CA GLY A 429 -41.63 -8.90 -9.31
C GLY A 429 -42.25 -7.73 -10.09
N GLY A 430 -42.61 -7.98 -11.34
CA GLY A 430 -43.35 -7.05 -12.18
C GLY A 430 -44.79 -6.91 -11.72
N ASP A 431 -45.36 -5.74 -11.96
CA ASP A 431 -46.75 -5.48 -11.58
C ASP A 431 -47.70 -6.33 -12.42
N GLY A 432 -48.75 -6.82 -11.79
CA GLY A 432 -49.92 -7.33 -12.51
C GLY A 432 -50.92 -6.20 -12.72
N SER A 433 -52.05 -6.54 -13.33
CA SER A 433 -53.17 -5.60 -13.48
C SER A 433 -54.06 -5.55 -12.22
N ILE A 434 -55.20 -4.86 -12.33
CA ILE A 434 -56.26 -4.86 -11.30
C ILE A 434 -56.87 -6.26 -11.04
N GLU A 435 -56.83 -7.16 -12.02
CA GLU A 435 -57.44 -8.50 -11.99
C GLU A 435 -56.42 -9.63 -12.15
N SER A 436 -55.14 -9.29 -12.33
CA SER A 436 -54.08 -10.27 -12.58
C SER A 436 -53.01 -10.20 -11.49
N PRO A 437 -52.54 -11.36 -11.00
CA PRO A 437 -51.45 -11.43 -10.05
C PRO A 437 -50.18 -10.75 -10.53
N ALA A 438 -49.46 -10.17 -9.57
CA ALA A 438 -48.12 -9.68 -9.78
C ALA A 438 -47.10 -10.84 -9.80
N GLY A 439 -45.94 -10.57 -10.37
CA GLY A 439 -44.81 -11.48 -10.24
C GLY A 439 -44.16 -11.40 -8.86
N SER A 440 -43.31 -12.38 -8.58
CA SER A 440 -42.56 -12.51 -7.34
C SER A 440 -41.12 -12.00 -7.47
N GLY A 441 -40.58 -11.47 -6.37
CA GLY A 441 -39.15 -11.13 -6.25
C GLY A 441 -38.41 -12.20 -5.46
N LEU A 442 -37.48 -12.92 -6.09
CA LEU A 442 -36.80 -14.08 -5.50
C LEU A 442 -35.27 -13.97 -5.61
N GLY A 443 -34.56 -14.20 -4.50
CA GLY A 443 -33.10 -14.14 -4.47
C GLY A 443 -32.59 -12.71 -4.62
N ALA A 444 -32.71 -11.87 -3.58
CA ALA A 444 -32.28 -10.47 -3.64
C ALA A 444 -30.79 -10.31 -4.00
N VAL A 445 -29.95 -11.26 -3.58
CA VAL A 445 -28.55 -11.33 -4.00
C VAL A 445 -28.41 -12.34 -5.13
N LEU A 446 -28.84 -13.58 -4.90
CA LEU A 446 -28.57 -14.68 -5.81
C LEU A 446 -29.79 -15.60 -5.97
N PHE A 447 -30.10 -15.92 -7.22
CA PHE A 447 -31.03 -16.98 -7.59
C PHE A 447 -30.27 -18.09 -8.34
N ASN A 448 -30.32 -19.31 -7.82
CA ASN A 448 -29.65 -20.49 -8.35
C ASN A 448 -30.67 -21.47 -8.92
N LEU A 449 -30.64 -21.66 -10.23
CA LEU A 449 -31.51 -22.58 -10.96
C LEU A 449 -30.69 -23.77 -11.46
N ASN A 450 -30.94 -24.96 -10.92
CA ASN A 450 -30.31 -26.21 -11.34
C ASN A 450 -28.77 -26.19 -11.34
N GLY A 451 -28.15 -25.34 -10.50
CA GLY A 451 -26.70 -25.15 -10.42
C GLY A 451 -26.14 -25.31 -9.01
N ALA A 452 -24.87 -24.97 -8.83
CA ALA A 452 -24.17 -25.09 -7.55
C ALA A 452 -23.69 -23.74 -7.02
N VAL A 453 -23.92 -23.47 -5.74
CA VAL A 453 -23.50 -22.24 -5.07
C VAL A 453 -22.73 -22.55 -3.80
N THR A 454 -21.61 -21.86 -3.63
CA THR A 454 -20.79 -21.87 -2.42
C THR A 454 -20.63 -20.44 -1.90
N VAL A 455 -21.00 -20.20 -0.64
CA VAL A 455 -20.85 -18.90 0.04
C VAL A 455 -19.92 -19.09 1.23
N ARG A 456 -18.78 -18.41 1.23
CA ARG A 456 -17.73 -18.59 2.26
C ARG A 456 -17.27 -17.23 2.74
N PHE A 457 -17.19 -17.06 4.07
CA PHE A 457 -16.75 -15.81 4.70
C PHE A 457 -17.35 -14.58 4.02
N SER A 458 -18.67 -14.54 3.83
CA SER A 458 -19.33 -13.47 3.09
C SER A 458 -20.46 -12.86 3.91
N THR A 459 -20.75 -11.59 3.68
CA THR A 459 -21.78 -10.80 4.40
C THR A 459 -22.85 -10.33 3.43
N LEU A 460 -24.02 -10.96 3.46
CA LEU A 460 -25.16 -10.65 2.61
C LEU A 460 -26.27 -10.01 3.49
N VAL A 461 -26.27 -8.69 3.60
CA VAL A 461 -27.11 -7.95 4.57
C VAL A 461 -27.76 -6.71 3.96
N GLY A 462 -28.99 -6.40 4.36
CA GLY A 462 -29.71 -5.19 3.92
C GLY A 462 -30.11 -5.25 2.45
N ASN A 463 -30.47 -6.44 1.96
CA ASN A 463 -30.98 -6.65 0.60
C ASN A 463 -32.52 -6.59 0.62
N ALA A 464 -33.17 -6.62 -0.54
CA ALA A 464 -34.63 -6.52 -0.61
C ALA A 464 -35.25 -7.52 -1.60
N THR A 465 -36.34 -8.15 -1.19
CA THR A 465 -37.24 -8.84 -2.12
C THR A 465 -38.61 -8.18 -2.07
N LYS A 466 -39.23 -8.01 -3.23
CA LYS A 466 -40.54 -7.39 -3.34
C LYS A 466 -41.38 -8.09 -4.40
N ASN A 467 -42.64 -8.37 -4.12
CA ASN A 467 -43.60 -8.75 -5.15
C ASN A 467 -44.07 -7.49 -5.89
N GLY A 468 -44.43 -7.63 -7.17
CA GLY A 468 -45.04 -6.51 -7.88
C GLY A 468 -46.38 -6.08 -7.26
N GLY A 469 -46.87 -4.92 -7.63
CA GLY A 469 -48.21 -4.46 -7.27
C GLY A 469 -49.29 -5.19 -8.08
N SER A 470 -50.41 -5.52 -7.43
CA SER A 470 -51.67 -5.90 -8.10
C SER A 470 -52.75 -4.93 -7.65
N GLY A 471 -53.55 -4.43 -8.58
CA GLY A 471 -54.31 -3.19 -8.39
C GLY A 471 -55.35 -3.23 -7.27
N ILE A 472 -56.08 -4.34 -7.03
CA ILE A 472 -57.13 -4.39 -5.98
C ILE A 472 -57.28 -5.76 -5.27
N ILE A 473 -56.67 -6.86 -5.74
CA ILE A 473 -56.92 -8.19 -5.13
C ILE A 473 -55.63 -8.79 -4.56
N ASN A 474 -55.47 -8.70 -3.24
CA ASN A 474 -54.56 -9.54 -2.47
C ASN A 474 -55.03 -11.00 -2.58
N GLY A 475 -54.67 -11.72 -3.64
CA GLY A 475 -55.26 -13.06 -3.80
C GLY A 475 -54.77 -13.99 -4.90
N GLY A 476 -53.67 -13.74 -5.61
CA GLY A 476 -53.17 -14.73 -6.58
C GLY A 476 -51.69 -15.01 -6.46
N ALA A 477 -51.39 -16.22 -5.99
CA ALA A 477 -50.10 -16.90 -5.96
C ALA A 477 -48.85 -16.01 -5.76
N THR A 478 -48.80 -15.26 -4.66
CA THR A 478 -47.52 -14.85 -4.08
C THR A 478 -46.75 -16.12 -3.74
N LEU A 479 -45.58 -16.36 -4.36
CA LEU A 479 -44.68 -17.35 -3.79
C LEU A 479 -44.26 -16.83 -2.41
N SER A 480 -44.80 -17.46 -1.35
CA SER A 480 -44.56 -17.06 0.04
C SER A 480 -43.14 -17.26 0.54
N ALA A 481 -42.19 -17.62 -0.33
CA ALA A 481 -40.79 -17.86 0.01
C ALA A 481 -39.90 -16.97 -0.86
N SER A 482 -39.47 -15.84 -0.31
CA SER A 482 -38.51 -14.90 -0.88
C SER A 482 -37.32 -14.75 0.10
N GLY A 483 -36.11 -14.50 -0.41
CA GLY A 483 -34.88 -14.44 0.39
C GLY A 483 -33.69 -13.80 -0.31
N ALA A 484 -32.58 -13.59 0.39
CA ALA A 484 -31.32 -13.15 -0.19
C ALA A 484 -30.75 -14.21 -1.14
N LEU A 485 -30.80 -15.47 -0.71
CA LEU A 485 -30.34 -16.63 -1.47
C LEU A 485 -31.54 -17.53 -1.77
N TYR A 486 -31.77 -17.79 -3.06
CA TYR A 486 -32.81 -18.70 -3.51
C TYR A 486 -32.19 -19.82 -4.34
N THR A 487 -32.37 -21.08 -3.95
CA THR A 487 -31.88 -22.25 -4.68
C THR A 487 -33.04 -23.15 -5.09
N LEU A 488 -33.11 -23.46 -6.38
CA LEU A 488 -34.19 -24.20 -6.99
C LEU A 488 -33.68 -25.31 -7.89
N ALA A 489 -34.08 -26.54 -7.59
CA ALA A 489 -34.03 -27.65 -8.55
C ALA A 489 -35.39 -27.75 -9.27
N TYR A 490 -35.47 -27.29 -10.52
CA TYR A 490 -36.72 -27.14 -11.27
C TYR A 490 -36.77 -28.10 -12.45
N GLY A 491 -37.81 -28.94 -12.50
CA GLY A 491 -38.10 -30.02 -13.45
C GLY A 491 -36.91 -30.88 -13.87
N ASN A 492 -37.13 -31.83 -14.76
CA ASN A 492 -36.06 -32.69 -15.23
C ASN A 492 -35.29 -32.04 -16.38
N LYS A 493 -34.06 -32.51 -16.59
CA LYS A 493 -33.23 -32.12 -17.71
C LYS A 493 -33.96 -32.41 -19.02
N ILE A 494 -33.88 -31.47 -19.94
CA ILE A 494 -34.57 -31.56 -21.23
C ILE A 494 -33.81 -32.53 -22.14
N GLU A 495 -32.50 -32.60 -21.96
CA GLU A 495 -31.55 -33.32 -22.81
C GLU A 495 -31.70 -34.84 -22.70
N ASP A 496 -32.00 -35.35 -21.50
CA ASP A 496 -32.01 -36.79 -21.21
C ASP A 496 -33.17 -37.22 -20.28
N GLY A 497 -34.03 -36.28 -19.88
CA GLY A 497 -35.14 -36.54 -18.96
C GLY A 497 -34.72 -36.87 -17.52
N THR A 498 -33.43 -36.76 -17.18
CA THR A 498 -32.91 -37.09 -15.84
C THR A 498 -33.26 -36.03 -14.81
N ALA A 499 -33.30 -36.41 -13.52
CA ALA A 499 -33.50 -35.48 -12.43
C ALA A 499 -32.50 -34.30 -12.45
N SER A 500 -33.00 -33.10 -12.22
CA SER A 500 -32.17 -31.91 -11.99
C SER A 500 -31.71 -31.84 -10.55
N ALA A 501 -30.53 -31.23 -10.35
CA ALA A 501 -29.96 -31.00 -9.04
C ALA A 501 -29.63 -29.52 -8.83
N ALA A 502 -29.79 -29.02 -7.61
CA ALA A 502 -29.31 -27.71 -7.22
C ALA A 502 -28.74 -27.74 -5.79
N SER A 503 -27.58 -27.12 -5.57
CA SER A 503 -26.92 -27.14 -4.26
C SER A 503 -26.55 -25.74 -3.77
N LEU A 504 -26.64 -25.56 -2.45
CA LEU A 504 -26.17 -24.38 -1.73
C LEU A 504 -25.34 -24.82 -0.53
N ALA A 505 -24.07 -24.42 -0.51
CA ALA A 505 -23.18 -24.55 0.64
C ALA A 505 -22.91 -23.16 1.23
N VAL A 506 -23.08 -23.01 2.55
CA VAL A 506 -22.81 -21.77 3.27
C VAL A 506 -21.85 -22.06 4.43
N GLU A 507 -20.70 -21.41 4.41
CA GLU A 507 -19.62 -21.59 5.37
C GLU A 507 -19.22 -20.26 5.99
N SER A 508 -19.18 -20.20 7.32
CA SER A 508 -18.67 -19.05 8.07
C SER A 508 -19.19 -17.70 7.57
N SER A 509 -20.47 -17.61 7.21
CA SER A 509 -21.06 -16.45 6.52
C SER A 509 -22.28 -15.86 7.23
N ILE A 510 -22.60 -14.61 6.88
CA ILE A 510 -23.75 -13.84 7.38
C ILE A 510 -24.77 -13.68 6.25
N VAL A 511 -26.02 -14.07 6.49
CA VAL A 511 -27.17 -13.83 5.61
C VAL A 511 -28.35 -13.35 6.47
N SER A 512 -28.60 -12.04 6.51
CA SER A 512 -29.60 -11.45 7.41
C SER A 512 -30.20 -10.16 6.85
N ASP A 513 -31.31 -9.73 7.46
CA ASP A 513 -31.92 -8.43 7.29
C ASP A 513 -32.33 -8.14 5.82
N THR A 514 -32.82 -9.16 5.12
CA THR A 514 -33.42 -8.98 3.80
C THR A 514 -34.85 -8.47 3.95
N THR A 515 -35.08 -7.22 3.54
CA THR A 515 -36.40 -6.59 3.63
C THR A 515 -37.38 -7.25 2.66
N GLY A 516 -38.58 -7.60 3.15
CA GLY A 516 -39.60 -8.28 2.35
C GLY A 516 -39.32 -9.75 2.06
N ALA A 517 -38.25 -10.32 2.64
CA ALA A 517 -37.99 -11.75 2.60
C ALA A 517 -38.91 -12.49 3.57
N ALA A 518 -39.49 -13.61 3.12
CA ALA A 518 -40.13 -14.56 4.02
C ALA A 518 -39.10 -15.41 4.78
N LYS A 519 -37.97 -15.72 4.13
CA LYS A 519 -36.82 -16.45 4.70
C LYS A 519 -35.52 -15.95 4.11
N GLU A 520 -34.44 -15.86 4.88
CA GLU A 520 -33.16 -15.36 4.34
C GLU A 520 -32.56 -16.29 3.29
N VAL A 521 -32.57 -17.60 3.59
CA VAL A 521 -32.10 -18.66 2.70
C VAL A 521 -33.27 -19.56 2.33
N VAL A 522 -33.55 -19.70 1.04
CA VAL A 522 -34.60 -20.57 0.53
C VAL A 522 -33.99 -21.68 -0.33
N VAL A 523 -34.37 -22.91 -0.04
CA VAL A 523 -34.03 -24.10 -0.84
C VAL A 523 -35.30 -24.86 -1.16
N HIS A 524 -35.54 -25.07 -2.45
CA HIS A 524 -36.78 -25.61 -2.98
C HIS A 524 -36.51 -26.53 -4.17
N LYS A 525 -37.45 -27.44 -4.45
CA LYS A 525 -37.46 -28.23 -5.68
C LYS A 525 -38.88 -28.31 -6.23
N VAL A 526 -38.96 -28.37 -7.54
CA VAL A 526 -40.17 -28.71 -8.29
C VAL A 526 -39.81 -29.90 -9.14
N ASP A 527 -40.38 -31.06 -8.83
CA ASP A 527 -40.08 -32.32 -9.50
C ASP A 527 -40.67 -32.34 -10.92
N GLY A 528 -40.04 -33.09 -11.82
CA GLY A 528 -40.62 -33.42 -13.11
C GLY A 528 -41.21 -34.84 -13.11
N LYS A 529 -41.02 -35.57 -14.21
CA LYS A 529 -41.25 -37.02 -14.29
C LYS A 529 -40.38 -37.82 -13.30
N GLN A 530 -39.17 -37.34 -13.02
CA GLN A 530 -38.26 -37.83 -11.99
C GLN A 530 -38.17 -36.84 -10.83
N ALA A 531 -37.91 -37.35 -9.62
CA ALA A 531 -37.71 -36.53 -8.44
C ALA A 531 -36.37 -35.80 -8.51
N ASN A 532 -36.42 -34.48 -8.41
CA ASN A 532 -35.26 -33.62 -8.36
C ASN A 532 -34.60 -33.65 -6.98
N THR A 533 -33.37 -33.15 -6.91
CA THR A 533 -32.61 -33.03 -5.66
C THR A 533 -32.20 -31.59 -5.43
N SER A 534 -32.57 -31.03 -4.27
CA SER A 534 -32.02 -29.75 -3.83
C SER A 534 -31.37 -29.91 -2.46
N THR A 535 -30.15 -29.39 -2.29
CA THR A 535 -29.37 -29.56 -1.05
C THR A 535 -28.94 -28.24 -0.45
N LEU A 536 -28.96 -28.20 0.88
CA LEU A 536 -28.44 -27.10 1.69
C LEU A 536 -27.40 -27.66 2.68
N THR A 537 -26.21 -27.12 2.68
CA THR A 537 -25.17 -27.51 3.64
C THR A 537 -24.65 -26.29 4.37
N TYR A 538 -24.75 -26.29 5.69
CA TYR A 538 -24.09 -25.30 6.53
C TYR A 538 -22.82 -25.90 7.12
N THR A 539 -21.68 -25.21 7.00
CA THR A 539 -20.43 -25.60 7.64
C THR A 539 -19.86 -24.43 8.45
N GLY A 540 -19.11 -24.72 9.51
CA GLY A 540 -18.67 -23.68 10.45
C GLY A 540 -19.84 -22.97 11.16
N ALA A 541 -19.57 -21.81 11.74
CA ALA A 541 -20.59 -20.98 12.38
C ALA A 541 -21.20 -20.03 11.35
N ASN A 542 -22.54 -20.00 11.23
CA ASN A 542 -23.21 -19.10 10.29
C ASN A 542 -24.23 -18.25 11.04
N LEU A 543 -24.37 -16.98 10.64
CA LEU A 543 -25.45 -16.11 11.11
C LEU A 543 -26.49 -16.01 10.00
N VAL A 544 -27.60 -16.71 10.15
CA VAL A 544 -28.68 -16.75 9.16
C VAL A 544 -29.99 -16.38 9.84
N GLY A 545 -30.57 -15.24 9.45
CA GLY A 545 -31.79 -14.74 10.09
C GLY A 545 -32.95 -15.72 10.03
N SER A 546 -33.07 -16.49 8.94
CA SER A 546 -34.00 -17.63 8.85
C SER A 546 -33.73 -18.53 7.63
N THR A 547 -34.04 -19.82 7.77
CA THR A 547 -33.94 -20.80 6.67
C THR A 547 -35.33 -21.33 6.30
N GLY A 548 -35.66 -21.31 5.01
CA GLY A 548 -36.83 -21.90 4.40
C GLY A 548 -36.44 -23.08 3.52
N ASN A 549 -36.41 -24.27 4.09
CA ASN A 549 -36.16 -25.49 3.33
C ASN A 549 -37.49 -26.21 3.11
N THR A 550 -38.15 -25.94 1.98
CA THR A 550 -39.50 -26.45 1.70
C THR A 550 -39.48 -27.84 1.07
N ALA A 551 -38.38 -28.27 0.46
CA ALA A 551 -38.30 -29.56 -0.21
C ALA A 551 -36.87 -30.13 -0.43
N GLY A 552 -35.83 -29.50 0.13
CA GLY A 552 -34.44 -29.93 0.00
C GLY A 552 -33.92 -30.72 1.21
N VAL A 553 -32.73 -31.31 1.06
CA VAL A 553 -32.01 -31.98 2.16
C VAL A 553 -31.05 -30.98 2.80
N GLN A 554 -31.26 -30.68 4.08
CA GLN A 554 -30.34 -29.84 4.86
C GLN A 554 -29.37 -30.70 5.68
N THR A 555 -28.08 -30.40 5.59
CA THR A 555 -27.02 -31.08 6.35
C THR A 555 -26.05 -30.08 6.99
N GLY A 556 -25.21 -30.57 7.92
CA GLY A 556 -24.16 -29.78 8.55
C GLY A 556 -24.58 -29.07 9.84
N THR A 557 -23.95 -27.93 10.14
CA THR A 557 -24.16 -27.19 11.40
C THR A 557 -25.50 -26.44 11.41
N THR A 558 -26.05 -26.18 12.60
CA THR A 558 -27.24 -25.32 12.72
C THR A 558 -26.81 -23.85 12.71
N PRO A 559 -27.35 -23.01 11.81
CA PRO A 559 -27.03 -21.58 11.82
C PRO A 559 -27.69 -20.87 13.01
N SER A 560 -27.06 -19.81 13.49
CA SER A 560 -27.61 -18.93 14.53
C SER A 560 -28.46 -17.83 13.90
N ALA A 561 -29.63 -17.54 14.47
CA ALA A 561 -30.50 -16.43 14.07
C ALA A 561 -30.21 -15.14 14.85
N ALA A 562 -29.08 -15.06 15.57
CA ALA A 562 -28.70 -13.86 16.29
C ALA A 562 -28.45 -12.70 15.33
N ALA A 563 -28.96 -11.51 15.67
CA ALA A 563 -28.76 -10.31 14.86
C ALA A 563 -27.26 -10.02 14.72
N PRO A 564 -26.74 -9.79 13.49
CA PRO A 564 -25.30 -9.71 13.28
C PRO A 564 -24.67 -8.42 13.83
N ASN A 565 -25.47 -7.40 14.17
CA ASN A 565 -25.01 -6.12 14.74
C ASN A 565 -23.84 -5.52 13.95
N LEU A 566 -24.09 -5.18 12.68
CA LEU A 566 -23.08 -4.62 11.78
C LEU A 566 -23.22 -3.09 11.72
N ALA A 567 -22.09 -2.41 11.56
CA ALA A 567 -22.05 -1.00 11.20
C ALA A 567 -22.53 -0.77 9.76
N ALA A 568 -22.86 0.47 9.42
CA ALA A 568 -23.22 0.86 8.05
C ALA A 568 -22.06 0.61 7.07
N LEU A 569 -22.40 0.46 5.79
CA LEU A 569 -21.42 0.26 4.72
C LEU A 569 -20.47 1.47 4.67
N ALA A 570 -19.18 1.22 4.84
CA ALA A 570 -18.17 2.27 4.88
C ALA A 570 -16.84 1.80 4.27
N ALA A 571 -15.96 2.75 3.97
CA ALA A 571 -14.58 2.48 3.63
C ALA A 571 -13.82 2.09 4.91
N ASN A 572 -13.94 0.83 5.32
CA ASN A 572 -13.31 0.26 6.53
C ASN A 572 -11.91 -0.29 6.26
N GLY A 573 -11.29 0.30 5.25
CA GLY A 573 -10.17 -0.27 4.56
C GLY A 573 -10.53 -1.28 3.48
N GLY A 574 -9.55 -1.59 2.64
CA GLY A 574 -9.56 -2.63 1.64
C GLY A 574 -9.70 -2.06 0.25
N PRO A 575 -9.77 -2.93 -0.76
CA PRO A 575 -10.08 -2.55 -2.12
C PRO A 575 -11.57 -2.21 -2.33
N THR A 576 -12.46 -2.67 -1.45
CA THR A 576 -13.91 -2.46 -1.56
C THR A 576 -14.51 -2.11 -0.20
N GLN A 577 -15.65 -1.40 -0.18
CA GLN A 577 -16.33 -1.06 1.07
C GLN A 577 -16.92 -2.32 1.73
N THR A 578 -16.99 -2.33 3.06
CA THR A 578 -17.44 -3.49 3.84
C THR A 578 -18.40 -3.10 4.97
N LEU A 579 -19.06 -4.08 5.58
CA LEU A 579 -19.88 -3.93 6.79
C LEU A 579 -19.10 -4.51 7.98
N LEU A 580 -18.66 -3.67 8.92
CA LEU A 580 -17.90 -4.14 10.09
C LEU A 580 -18.82 -4.65 11.21
N PRO A 581 -18.50 -5.80 11.83
CA PRO A 581 -19.10 -6.20 13.11
C PRO A 581 -18.92 -5.11 14.17
N GLY A 582 -20.01 -4.72 14.81
CA GLY A 582 -20.01 -3.83 15.96
C GLY A 582 -19.51 -4.51 17.24
N ALA A 583 -19.30 -3.72 18.30
CA ALA A 583 -18.93 -4.28 19.60
C ALA A 583 -20.01 -5.26 20.10
N GLY A 584 -19.59 -6.44 20.56
CA GLY A 584 -20.50 -7.49 21.02
C GLY A 584 -21.27 -8.22 19.91
N SER A 585 -20.91 -8.00 18.63
CA SER A 585 -21.50 -8.75 17.52
C SER A 585 -21.29 -10.26 17.69
N PRO A 586 -22.31 -11.10 17.44
CA PRO A 586 -22.18 -12.56 17.46
C PRO A 586 -21.35 -13.10 16.29
N ALA A 587 -20.90 -12.24 15.36
CA ALA A 587 -20.00 -12.61 14.28
C ALA A 587 -18.55 -12.71 14.73
N ILE A 588 -18.18 -12.01 15.82
CA ILE A 588 -16.80 -11.89 16.28
C ILE A 588 -16.33 -13.21 16.92
N ASP A 589 -15.16 -13.69 16.53
CA ASP A 589 -14.52 -14.93 17.01
C ASP A 589 -15.44 -16.19 16.91
N ALA A 590 -16.46 -16.15 16.06
CA ALA A 590 -17.50 -17.18 16.01
C ALA A 590 -17.11 -18.40 15.15
N ALA A 591 -16.24 -18.24 14.15
CA ALA A 591 -15.81 -19.33 13.29
C ALA A 591 -14.69 -20.15 13.96
N SER A 592 -14.98 -21.41 14.27
CA SER A 592 -14.08 -22.33 14.99
C SER A 592 -12.85 -22.77 14.20
N THR A 593 -12.83 -22.57 12.88
CA THR A 593 -11.72 -22.90 11.99
C THR A 593 -11.54 -21.78 10.99
N CYS A 594 -10.28 -21.48 10.65
CA CYS A 594 -9.88 -20.52 9.63
C CYS A 594 -9.30 -21.23 8.40
N PRO A 595 -10.08 -22.04 7.66
CA PRO A 595 -9.61 -22.53 6.36
C PRO A 595 -9.49 -21.37 5.37
N THR A 596 -8.85 -21.63 4.23
CA THR A 596 -8.71 -20.65 3.13
C THR A 596 -10.04 -19.95 2.83
N PRO A 597 -10.04 -18.61 2.69
CA PRO A 597 -8.92 -17.74 2.34
C PRO A 597 -8.11 -17.25 3.56
N ALA A 598 -6.80 -17.05 3.35
CA ALA A 598 -5.87 -16.58 4.41
C ALA A 598 -6.08 -15.11 4.81
N VAL A 599 -6.90 -14.38 4.05
CA VAL A 599 -7.21 -12.96 4.27
C VAL A 599 -8.70 -12.69 4.12
N ASP A 600 -9.20 -11.63 4.74
CA ASP A 600 -10.55 -11.09 4.60
C ASP A 600 -10.71 -10.21 3.35
N GLN A 601 -11.91 -9.65 3.13
CA GLN A 601 -12.21 -8.77 1.98
C GLN A 601 -11.25 -7.58 1.83
N ARG A 602 -10.64 -7.14 2.92
CA ARG A 602 -9.76 -5.97 2.98
C ARG A 602 -8.29 -6.34 2.80
N GLY A 603 -7.98 -7.65 2.78
CA GLY A 603 -6.63 -8.18 2.72
C GLY A 603 -6.01 -8.42 4.10
N TYR A 604 -6.76 -8.30 5.19
CA TYR A 604 -6.26 -8.61 6.53
C TYR A 604 -6.23 -10.10 6.78
N VAL A 605 -5.17 -10.61 7.41
CA VAL A 605 -5.01 -12.04 7.69
C VAL A 605 -6.14 -12.62 8.55
N ARG A 606 -6.36 -13.93 8.47
CA ARG A 606 -7.31 -14.66 9.31
C ARG A 606 -6.61 -15.81 10.05
N PRO A 607 -6.85 -16.04 11.36
CA PRO A 607 -7.61 -15.17 12.27
C PRO A 607 -6.81 -13.94 12.72
N ILE A 608 -7.52 -12.89 13.14
CA ILE A 608 -6.93 -11.82 13.97
C ILE A 608 -7.51 -11.95 15.38
N GLY A 609 -6.71 -12.47 16.31
CA GLY A 609 -7.15 -12.78 17.67
C GLY A 609 -7.24 -14.28 17.89
N SER A 610 -8.29 -14.73 18.57
CA SER A 610 -8.38 -16.12 19.05
C SER A 610 -9.01 -17.06 18.02
N ARG A 611 -9.97 -16.57 17.22
CA ARG A 611 -10.74 -17.32 16.22
C ARG A 611 -11.08 -16.42 15.05
N CYS A 612 -11.58 -17.02 13.97
CA CYS A 612 -12.05 -16.25 12.82
C CYS A 612 -13.41 -15.62 13.10
N ASP A 613 -13.62 -14.46 12.49
CA ASP A 613 -14.94 -13.85 12.40
C ASP A 613 -15.77 -14.50 11.29
N VAL A 614 -17.08 -14.55 11.53
CA VAL A 614 -18.07 -14.93 10.52
C VAL A 614 -18.36 -13.73 9.61
N GLY A 615 -18.41 -13.96 8.30
CA GLY A 615 -18.66 -12.91 7.30
C GLY A 615 -17.41 -12.39 6.59
N ALA A 616 -17.58 -11.34 5.79
CA ALA A 616 -16.58 -10.82 4.83
C ALA A 616 -15.32 -10.20 5.45
N VAL A 617 -15.37 -9.86 6.73
CA VAL A 617 -14.31 -9.13 7.42
C VAL A 617 -13.85 -9.87 8.66
N GLU A 618 -12.59 -9.62 9.02
CA GLU A 618 -11.96 -10.06 10.26
C GLU A 618 -11.68 -8.85 11.16
N ARG A 619 -12.44 -8.67 12.24
CA ARG A 619 -12.33 -7.50 13.11
C ARG A 619 -11.13 -7.64 14.04
N GLY A 620 -10.03 -6.99 13.67
CA GLY A 620 -8.89 -6.85 14.56
C GLY A 620 -9.16 -5.97 15.77
N SER A 621 -8.52 -6.31 16.90
CA SER A 621 -8.36 -5.39 18.03
C SER A 621 -7.44 -4.23 17.62
N ALA A 622 -7.73 -3.02 18.12
CA ALA A 622 -6.85 -1.86 17.96
C ALA A 622 -5.59 -2.07 18.82
N LEU A 623 -4.42 -2.05 18.19
CA LEU A 623 -3.11 -2.20 18.82
C LEU A 623 -2.29 -0.93 18.66
N LEU A 624 -1.68 -0.49 19.75
CA LEU A 624 -0.86 0.72 19.76
C LEU A 624 0.56 0.37 19.29
N LEU A 625 1.07 1.09 18.30
CA LEU A 625 2.50 1.17 17.99
C LEU A 625 3.06 2.44 18.62
N THR A 626 4.06 2.28 19.48
CA THR A 626 4.85 3.38 20.04
C THR A 626 6.22 3.36 19.39
N VAL A 627 6.67 4.49 18.87
CA VAL A 627 8.03 4.65 18.35
C VAL A 627 8.74 5.72 19.16
N ASN A 628 9.78 5.32 19.87
CA ASN A 628 10.66 6.17 20.65
C ASN A 628 11.90 6.54 19.82
N VAL A 629 12.21 7.83 19.73
CA VAL A 629 13.40 8.32 19.00
C VAL A 629 14.38 8.92 20.02
N SER A 630 15.64 8.46 19.99
CA SER A 630 16.67 8.88 20.97
C SER A 630 18.03 9.16 20.34
N GLY A 631 18.79 10.09 20.93
CA GLY A 631 20.05 10.62 20.41
C GLY A 631 20.10 12.14 20.59
N SER A 632 21.16 12.66 21.21
CA SER A 632 21.22 13.97 21.91
C SER A 632 21.08 15.22 21.03
N SER A 633 19.88 15.47 20.54
CA SER A 633 19.08 16.68 20.65
C SER A 633 17.94 16.53 19.66
N ALA A 634 16.70 16.61 20.15
CA ALA A 634 15.43 16.30 19.48
C ALA A 634 15.10 17.13 18.21
N GLY A 635 16.09 17.76 17.56
CA GLY A 635 15.92 18.72 16.48
C GLY A 635 16.35 18.26 15.08
N GLY A 636 16.64 16.98 14.82
CA GLY A 636 17.05 16.60 13.46
C GLY A 636 16.76 15.19 12.93
N SER A 637 16.54 14.16 13.74
CA SER A 637 16.27 12.83 13.17
C SER A 637 14.79 12.49 13.14
N SER A 638 14.36 11.79 12.08
CA SER A 638 12.96 11.36 11.95
C SER A 638 12.82 9.88 11.63
N VAL A 639 11.69 9.32 12.03
CA VAL A 639 11.26 7.98 11.62
C VAL A 639 9.95 8.13 10.87
N GLY A 640 9.89 7.68 9.62
CA GLY A 640 8.65 7.58 8.85
C GLY A 640 8.10 6.16 8.93
N ALA A 641 6.79 6.02 9.05
CA ALA A 641 6.14 4.72 8.88
C ALA A 641 5.28 4.72 7.62
N SER A 642 5.46 3.69 6.80
CA SER A 642 4.54 3.36 5.72
C SER A 642 3.97 1.98 5.99
N GLY A 643 2.67 1.82 5.83
CA GLY A 643 1.99 0.54 5.93
C GLY A 643 0.88 0.46 4.90
N ASP A 644 0.71 -0.71 4.29
CA ASP A 644 -0.30 -0.98 3.26
C ASP A 644 -1.71 -1.16 3.85
N ALA A 645 -1.89 -0.95 5.16
CA ALA A 645 -3.15 -1.16 5.85
C ALA A 645 -4.13 0.00 5.62
N PRO A 646 -5.34 -0.28 5.12
CA PRO A 646 -6.32 0.75 4.83
C PRO A 646 -7.14 1.13 6.10
N SER A 647 -6.60 2.13 6.82
CA SER A 647 -7.10 3.01 7.91
C SER A 647 -7.52 2.49 9.31
N GLN A 648 -6.60 2.57 10.28
CA GLN A 648 -6.57 3.63 11.32
C GLN A 648 -5.15 4.23 11.37
N GLY A 649 -5.04 5.52 11.74
CA GLY A 649 -3.96 6.46 11.38
C GLY A 649 -2.54 5.91 11.34
N GLY A 650 -1.86 6.09 10.21
CA GLY A 650 -0.43 5.78 10.09
C GLY A 650 0.44 6.82 10.80
N ILE A 651 1.58 6.38 11.30
CA ILE A 651 2.63 7.26 11.80
C ILE A 651 3.31 7.93 10.58
N GLY A 652 2.88 9.15 10.22
CA GLY A 652 3.43 9.86 9.05
C GLY A 652 4.92 10.15 9.19
N THR A 653 5.33 10.87 10.23
CA THR A 653 6.74 11.13 10.56
C THR A 653 6.86 11.46 12.05
N CYS A 654 7.75 10.78 12.76
CA CYS A 654 8.05 11.06 14.17
C CYS A 654 9.25 11.98 14.24
N THR A 655 9.10 13.09 14.96
CA THR A 655 10.19 14.00 15.30
C THR A 655 10.28 14.10 16.82
N GLY A 656 11.47 14.46 17.33
CA GLY A 656 11.70 14.61 18.76
C GLY A 656 11.77 13.30 19.54
N SER A 657 11.03 13.17 20.66
CA SER A 657 11.15 12.02 21.57
C SER A 657 10.40 10.76 21.12
N GLY A 658 9.49 10.88 20.15
CA GLY A 658 8.71 9.75 19.66
C GLY A 658 7.29 10.12 19.24
N CYS A 659 6.49 9.10 18.93
CA CYS A 659 5.14 9.19 18.41
C CYS A 659 4.38 7.89 18.71
N THR A 660 3.05 7.92 18.65
CA THR A 660 2.21 6.73 18.75
C THR A 660 1.15 6.73 17.66
N ALA A 661 0.75 5.54 17.21
CA ALA A 661 -0.49 5.41 16.45
C ALA A 661 -1.16 4.06 16.67
N VAL A 662 -2.45 4.02 16.35
CA VAL A 662 -3.29 2.83 16.50
C VAL A 662 -3.38 2.12 15.16
N TYR A 663 -2.97 0.87 15.17
CA TYR A 663 -3.07 -0.04 14.04
C TYR A 663 -4.09 -1.12 14.36
N VAL A 664 -4.79 -1.62 13.35
CA VAL A 664 -5.57 -2.85 13.50
C VAL A 664 -4.62 -4.04 13.64
N ALA A 665 -5.00 -5.00 14.47
CA ALA A 665 -4.23 -6.22 14.61
C ALA A 665 -4.05 -6.94 13.25
N GLY A 666 -2.87 -7.51 13.03
CA GLY A 666 -2.38 -8.06 11.76
C GLY A 666 -1.72 -7.06 10.80
N ALA A 667 -1.80 -5.75 11.04
CA ALA A 667 -1.17 -4.76 10.15
C ALA A 667 0.36 -4.91 10.10
N GLN A 668 0.95 -4.92 8.90
CA GLN A 668 2.40 -4.77 8.73
C GLN A 668 2.75 -3.29 8.59
N VAL A 669 3.69 -2.85 9.42
CA VAL A 669 4.17 -1.46 9.46
C VAL A 669 5.67 -1.45 9.19
N THR A 670 6.08 -0.77 8.13
CA THR A 670 7.51 -0.59 7.80
C THR A 670 7.95 0.78 8.29
N LEU A 671 8.85 0.78 9.26
CA LEU A 671 9.50 1.95 9.84
C LEU A 671 10.83 2.20 9.12
N THR A 672 11.07 3.45 8.71
CA THR A 672 12.30 3.87 8.06
C THR A 672 12.97 4.97 8.86
N ALA A 673 14.22 4.75 9.27
CA ALA A 673 15.04 5.73 9.97
C ALA A 673 15.70 6.67 8.96
N ALA A 674 15.53 7.99 9.16
CA ALA A 674 16.15 9.03 8.36
C ALA A 674 17.12 9.86 9.23
N PRO A 675 18.43 9.54 9.22
CA PRO A 675 19.43 10.37 9.90
C PRO A 675 19.62 11.68 9.12
N GLN A 676 19.52 12.83 9.81
CA GLN A 676 19.84 14.13 9.23
C GLN A 676 21.36 14.35 9.14
N ALA A 677 21.76 15.35 8.34
CA ALA A 677 23.14 15.84 8.27
C ALA A 677 23.74 16.04 9.68
N GLY A 678 24.98 15.56 9.87
CA GLY A 678 25.66 15.57 11.16
C GLY A 678 25.30 14.42 12.10
N TYR A 679 24.34 13.55 11.76
CA TYR A 679 23.96 12.38 12.55
C TYR A 679 24.13 11.07 11.77
N VAL A 680 24.28 9.98 12.52
CA VAL A 680 24.28 8.60 12.03
C VAL A 680 23.22 7.79 12.76
N PHE A 681 22.54 6.90 12.05
CA PHE A 681 21.65 5.92 12.65
C PHE A 681 22.49 4.83 13.32
N THR A 682 22.29 4.63 14.62
CA THR A 682 23.07 3.66 15.41
C THR A 682 22.34 2.34 15.62
N GLY A 683 21.04 2.29 15.36
CA GLY A 683 20.29 1.04 15.27
C GLY A 683 18.88 1.11 15.86
N TRP A 684 18.13 0.04 15.57
CA TRP A 684 16.82 -0.24 16.14
C TRP A 684 16.92 -0.97 17.48
N GLY A 685 15.91 -0.76 18.32
CA GLY A 685 15.67 -1.48 19.58
C GLY A 685 14.19 -1.74 19.79
N GLY A 686 13.84 -2.34 20.94
CA GLY A 686 12.48 -2.79 21.22
C GLY A 686 12.06 -3.91 20.26
N ASP A 687 10.83 -3.86 19.76
CA ASP A 687 10.28 -4.83 18.81
C ASP A 687 10.98 -4.85 17.44
N CYS A 688 11.83 -3.86 17.15
CA CYS A 688 12.67 -3.82 15.94
C CYS A 688 14.13 -4.22 16.18
N ALA A 689 14.50 -4.74 17.36
CA ALA A 689 15.90 -5.01 17.68
C ALA A 689 16.62 -5.94 16.68
N SER A 690 15.89 -6.89 16.07
CA SER A 690 16.43 -7.81 15.06
C SER A 690 16.86 -7.13 13.75
N ALA A 691 16.32 -5.94 13.44
CA ALA A 691 16.72 -5.17 12.27
C ALA A 691 18.10 -4.50 12.44
N GLY A 692 18.65 -4.45 13.66
CA GLY A 692 19.98 -3.95 13.95
C GLY A 692 20.21 -2.53 13.38
N THR A 693 21.21 -2.37 12.51
CA THR A 693 21.58 -1.09 11.89
C THR A 693 20.97 -0.86 10.50
N ALA A 694 20.09 -1.76 10.03
CA ALA A 694 19.39 -1.56 8.76
C ALA A 694 18.48 -0.33 8.84
N LEU A 695 18.41 0.50 7.80
CA LEU A 695 17.59 1.72 7.82
C LEU A 695 16.09 1.45 7.84
N ALA A 696 15.65 0.23 7.57
CA ALA A 696 14.26 -0.19 7.59
C ALA A 696 14.02 -1.33 8.58
N CYS A 697 12.88 -1.27 9.29
CA CYS A 697 12.36 -2.34 10.13
C CYS A 697 10.87 -2.56 9.79
N THR A 698 10.44 -3.81 9.61
CA THR A 698 9.01 -4.14 9.45
C THR A 698 8.51 -4.86 10.69
N VAL A 699 7.41 -4.36 11.27
CA VAL A 699 6.75 -4.92 12.45
C VAL A 699 5.34 -5.36 12.09
N THR A 700 4.97 -6.57 12.50
CA THR A 700 3.57 -7.02 12.47
C THR A 700 2.89 -6.63 13.77
N MET A 701 1.76 -5.92 13.67
CA MET A 701 0.94 -5.50 14.78
C MET A 701 0.03 -6.66 15.22
N ASP A 702 0.55 -7.68 15.88
CA ASP A 702 -0.21 -8.79 16.50
C ASP A 702 -0.46 -8.56 18.01
N GLN A 703 0.30 -7.65 18.61
CA GLN A 703 0.13 -7.08 19.95
C GLN A 703 0.54 -5.59 19.93
N ALA A 704 0.41 -4.88 21.07
CA ALA A 704 0.98 -3.54 21.17
C ALA A 704 2.51 -3.61 20.99
N ARG A 705 3.06 -2.69 20.22
CA ARG A 705 4.47 -2.68 19.83
C ARG A 705 5.17 -1.43 20.36
N ASP A 706 6.39 -1.60 20.83
CA ASP A 706 7.30 -0.52 21.27
C ASP A 706 8.63 -0.65 20.52
N VAL A 707 8.91 0.32 19.66
CA VAL A 707 10.11 0.39 18.83
C VAL A 707 10.97 1.56 19.27
N LYS A 708 12.28 1.35 19.35
CA LYS A 708 13.25 2.42 19.60
C LYS A 708 14.15 2.63 18.39
N ALA A 709 14.25 3.86 17.89
CA ALA A 709 15.25 4.27 16.91
C ALA A 709 16.33 5.11 17.61
N SER A 710 17.60 4.74 17.40
CA SER A 710 18.73 5.44 18.02
C SER A 710 19.59 6.13 16.97
N PHE A 711 19.97 7.36 17.27
CA PHE A 711 20.85 8.19 16.45
C PHE A 711 21.98 8.74 17.32
N ALA A 712 23.14 8.99 16.71
CA ALA A 712 24.26 9.66 17.35
C ALA A 712 24.83 10.74 16.43
N PRO A 713 25.36 11.84 16.96
CA PRO A 713 26.15 12.77 16.16
C PRO A 713 27.32 12.04 15.51
N ARG A 714 27.63 12.39 14.26
CA ARG A 714 28.89 11.98 13.63
C ARG A 714 30.04 12.65 14.40
N SER A 715 31.14 11.95 14.63
CA SER A 715 32.32 12.50 15.27
C SER A 715 33.43 12.76 14.25
N HIS A 716 34.23 13.79 14.51
CA HIS A 716 35.33 14.26 13.67
C HIS A 716 36.62 14.33 14.47
N THR A 717 37.74 14.00 13.85
CA THR A 717 39.06 14.03 14.48
C THR A 717 39.71 15.41 14.28
N ILE A 718 40.44 15.86 15.31
CA ILE A 718 41.28 17.06 15.23
C ILE A 718 42.73 16.60 15.27
N SER A 719 43.41 16.69 14.13
CA SER A 719 44.83 16.38 14.02
C SER A 719 45.67 17.63 14.27
N THR A 720 46.64 17.54 15.16
CA THR A 720 47.47 18.69 15.54
C THR A 720 48.93 18.47 15.20
N THR A 721 49.62 19.50 14.69
CA THR A 721 51.05 19.41 14.34
C THR A 721 51.81 20.66 14.78
N ALA A 722 53.06 20.50 15.24
CA ALA A 722 53.98 21.60 15.51
C ALA A 722 55.05 21.66 14.40
N VAL A 723 55.38 22.86 13.91
CA VAL A 723 56.38 23.05 12.86
C VAL A 723 57.40 24.11 13.29
N PRO A 724 58.70 23.75 13.42
CA PRO A 724 59.23 22.39 13.35
C PRO A 724 58.75 21.53 14.54
N SER A 725 58.77 20.20 14.39
CA SER A 725 58.18 19.27 15.38
C SER A 725 58.84 19.29 16.75
N THR A 726 60.07 19.78 16.84
CA THR A 726 60.83 19.95 18.10
C THR A 726 60.58 21.29 18.79
N ALA A 727 59.85 22.23 18.16
CA ALA A 727 59.72 23.60 18.64
C ALA A 727 58.60 23.82 19.67
N GLY A 728 57.68 22.87 19.82
CA GLY A 728 56.56 23.01 20.75
C GLY A 728 55.55 21.88 20.66
N SER A 729 54.38 22.08 21.27
CA SER A 729 53.24 21.17 21.23
C SER A 729 51.93 21.93 21.00
N VAL A 730 50.90 21.22 20.53
CA VAL A 730 49.55 21.75 20.31
C VAL A 730 48.56 20.87 21.06
N LEU A 731 47.67 21.49 21.82
CA LEU A 731 46.60 20.82 22.54
C LEU A 731 45.26 21.48 22.19
N CYS A 732 44.26 20.67 21.85
CA CYS A 732 42.91 21.12 21.56
C CYS A 732 41.94 20.58 22.64
N ALA A 733 41.08 21.45 23.15
CA ALA A 733 40.12 21.12 24.21
C ALA A 733 38.67 21.32 23.73
N PRO A 734 37.77 20.34 23.97
CA PRO A 734 38.01 19.04 24.61
C PRO A 734 38.83 18.06 23.74
N PRO A 735 39.61 17.14 24.35
CA PRO A 735 40.42 16.15 23.63
C PRO A 735 39.57 14.99 23.10
N GLY A 736 39.99 14.41 21.98
CA GLY A 736 39.34 13.25 21.35
C GLY A 736 38.45 13.60 20.16
N PRO A 737 37.70 12.63 19.61
CA PRO A 737 36.76 12.88 18.52
C PRO A 737 35.65 13.85 18.95
N VAL A 738 35.40 14.85 18.12
CA VAL A 738 34.51 15.97 18.40
C VAL A 738 33.18 15.75 17.67
N PRO A 739 32.02 15.81 18.35
CA PRO A 739 30.72 15.70 17.68
C PRO A 739 30.51 16.82 16.65
N ALA A 740 29.86 16.49 15.53
CA ALA A 740 29.52 17.44 14.48
C ALA A 740 28.75 18.65 15.05
N GLY A 741 29.12 19.84 14.60
CA GLY A 741 28.55 21.12 15.08
C GLY A 741 29.14 21.64 16.39
N SER A 742 30.02 20.91 17.06
CA SER A 742 30.68 21.38 18.29
C SER A 742 31.81 22.37 17.99
N ALA A 743 32.31 23.01 19.06
CA ALA A 743 33.45 23.92 19.01
C ALA A 743 34.63 23.37 19.82
N VAL A 744 35.84 23.72 19.41
CA VAL A 744 37.11 23.34 20.04
C VAL A 744 38.06 24.52 20.03
N THR A 745 38.79 24.71 21.12
CA THR A 745 39.86 25.71 21.21
C THR A 745 41.21 25.00 21.26
N CYS A 746 42.17 25.44 20.44
CA CYS A 746 43.52 24.91 20.42
C CYS A 746 44.54 25.94 20.93
N THR A 747 45.48 25.48 21.76
CA THR A 747 46.56 26.26 22.36
C THR A 747 47.92 25.64 22.03
N ALA A 748 48.91 26.50 21.78
CA ALA A 748 50.28 26.10 21.47
C ALA A 748 51.18 26.41 22.66
N THR A 749 52.07 25.47 22.99
CA THR A 749 53.09 25.64 24.03
C THR A 749 54.46 25.56 23.37
N GLU A 750 55.26 26.62 23.53
CA GLU A 750 56.62 26.73 23.00
C GLU A 750 57.62 25.90 23.82
N ASN A 751 58.58 25.27 23.14
CA ASN A 751 59.78 24.72 23.77
C ASN A 751 60.88 25.79 23.90
N SER A 752 61.83 25.58 24.81
CA SER A 752 62.93 26.52 25.06
C SER A 752 63.73 26.84 23.77
N GLY A 753 64.01 28.13 23.56
CA GLY A 753 64.72 28.64 22.39
C GLY A 753 63.86 28.89 21.15
N TYR A 754 62.54 28.71 21.24
CA TYR A 754 61.58 29.01 20.17
C TYR A 754 60.61 30.14 20.56
N GLU A 755 59.92 30.66 19.56
CA GLU A 755 58.88 31.70 19.65
C GLU A 755 57.74 31.26 18.74
N PHE A 756 56.53 31.25 19.28
CA PHE A 756 55.30 30.94 18.56
C PHE A 756 54.95 32.10 17.64
N ILE A 757 54.68 31.76 16.38
CA ILE A 757 54.34 32.73 15.34
C ILE A 757 52.82 32.83 15.18
N GLY A 758 52.14 31.69 15.23
CA GLY A 758 50.70 31.59 15.00
C GLY A 758 50.27 30.20 14.54
N PHE A 759 48.95 30.01 14.53
CA PHE A 759 48.31 28.83 13.95
C PHE A 759 48.08 28.99 12.45
N ASN A 760 48.02 27.85 11.75
CA ASN A 760 47.56 27.70 10.38
C ASN A 760 46.82 26.35 10.20
N GLY A 761 46.26 26.12 9.00
CA GLY A 761 45.39 24.97 8.72
C GLY A 761 43.92 25.34 8.90
N ALA A 762 43.22 24.64 9.79
CA ALA A 762 41.79 24.84 10.08
C ALA A 762 41.46 26.17 10.78
N CYS A 763 42.47 26.88 11.29
CA CYS A 763 42.36 28.18 11.95
C CYS A 763 43.61 29.02 11.68
N SER A 764 43.57 30.32 11.99
CA SER A 764 44.72 31.21 11.78
C SER A 764 44.83 32.27 12.89
N GLY A 765 46.05 32.74 13.13
CA GLY A 765 46.33 33.81 14.09
C GLY A 765 46.91 33.32 15.42
N PRO A 766 46.99 34.21 16.45
CA PRO A 766 47.60 33.89 17.74
C PRO A 766 46.73 32.97 18.62
N THR A 767 45.44 32.85 18.31
CA THR A 767 44.46 31.97 18.98
C THR A 767 43.76 31.12 17.94
N CYS A 768 43.48 29.85 18.25
CA CYS A 768 42.77 28.94 17.34
C CYS A 768 41.44 28.49 17.96
N GLU A 769 40.34 29.02 17.42
CA GLU A 769 38.98 28.61 17.78
C GLU A 769 38.32 28.01 16.54
N LEU A 770 37.94 26.74 16.64
CA LEU A 770 37.17 26.03 15.63
C LEU A 770 35.71 25.98 16.11
N THR A 771 34.79 26.44 15.26
CA THR A 771 33.34 26.40 15.52
C THR A 771 32.65 25.60 14.44
N ASP A 772 31.53 24.95 14.77
CA ASP A 772 30.68 24.23 13.82
C ASP A 772 31.46 23.19 12.99
N ILE A 773 32.15 22.28 13.67
CA ILE A 773 33.00 21.28 13.00
C ILE A 773 32.13 20.25 12.28
N GLN A 774 32.25 20.16 10.94
CA GLN A 774 31.47 19.25 10.09
C GLN A 774 32.31 18.17 9.38
N SER A 775 33.64 18.21 9.56
CA SER A 775 34.61 17.28 8.99
C SER A 775 35.85 17.20 9.86
N ASP A 776 36.72 16.22 9.62
CA ASP A 776 38.04 16.16 10.24
C ASP A 776 38.82 17.46 9.99
N GLN A 777 39.55 17.93 11.00
CA GLN A 777 40.29 19.19 10.97
C GLN A 777 41.78 18.96 11.22
N THR A 778 42.61 19.82 10.64
CA THR A 778 44.06 19.82 10.85
C THR A 778 44.51 21.20 11.33
N VAL A 779 45.09 21.27 12.53
CA VAL A 779 45.61 22.49 13.13
C VAL A 779 47.12 22.39 13.25
N THR A 780 47.83 23.37 12.70
CA THR A 780 49.29 23.40 12.75
C THR A 780 49.77 24.67 13.46
N ALA A 781 50.62 24.52 14.47
CA ALA A 781 51.28 25.62 15.15
C ALA A 781 52.67 25.84 14.56
N SER A 782 52.95 27.07 14.13
CA SER A 782 54.23 27.45 13.56
C SER A 782 55.08 28.20 14.58
N PHE A 783 56.34 27.83 14.67
CA PHE A 783 57.32 28.40 15.57
C PHE A 783 58.56 28.84 14.79
N ARG A 784 59.28 29.83 15.32
CA ARG A 784 60.62 30.21 14.85
C ARG A 784 61.60 30.17 16.00
N ILE A 785 62.88 30.17 15.66
CA ILE A 785 63.96 30.23 16.65
C ILE A 785 64.04 31.64 17.25
N ARG A 786 64.18 31.70 18.57
CA ARG A 786 64.36 32.94 19.33
C ARG A 786 65.84 33.35 19.30
N LYS A 787 66.17 34.39 18.51
CA LYS A 787 67.54 34.95 18.37
C LYS A 787 67.86 36.08 19.36
N THR A 788 66.97 36.34 20.31
CA THR A 788 67.14 37.37 21.34
C THR A 788 67.03 36.74 22.73
N LEU A 789 67.98 37.05 23.61
CA LEU A 789 67.90 36.72 25.03
C LEU A 789 67.80 38.02 25.82
N VAL A 790 66.89 38.08 26.79
CA VAL A 790 66.71 39.26 27.63
C VAL A 790 67.21 38.94 29.04
N GLY A 791 67.90 39.90 29.67
CA GLY A 791 68.38 39.75 31.04
C GLY A 791 68.81 41.08 31.66
N THR A 792 69.07 41.06 32.96
CA THR A 792 69.48 42.23 33.75
C THR A 792 70.97 42.17 34.10
N PRO A 793 71.79 43.15 33.67
CA PRO A 793 73.21 43.21 34.00
C PRO A 793 73.47 43.42 35.49
N VAL A 794 74.52 42.79 36.01
CA VAL A 794 74.93 42.89 37.42
C VAL A 794 75.98 43.99 37.56
N LEU A 795 75.60 45.13 38.15
CA LEU A 795 76.49 46.27 38.34
C LEU A 795 77.18 46.19 39.71
N SER A 796 78.50 46.22 39.72
CA SER A 796 79.33 46.18 40.95
C SER A 796 79.55 47.56 41.58
N ASP A 797 79.22 48.63 40.86
CA ASP A 797 79.30 50.03 41.30
C ASP A 797 77.99 50.54 41.95
N GLY A 798 76.95 49.71 42.02
CA GLY A 798 75.65 50.07 42.59
C GLY A 798 74.81 51.02 41.73
N GLY A 799 75.16 51.23 40.45
CA GLY A 799 74.41 52.06 39.51
C GLY A 799 73.01 51.49 39.16
N PRO A 800 72.16 52.27 38.46
CA PRO A 800 70.87 51.77 37.97
C PRO A 800 71.07 50.76 36.83
N SER A 801 70.50 49.56 36.99
CA SER A 801 70.44 48.51 35.96
C SER A 801 69.02 48.38 35.39
N ARG A 802 68.90 47.93 34.13
CA ARG A 802 67.62 47.66 33.46
C ARG A 802 67.74 46.41 32.58
N GLU A 803 66.61 45.80 32.26
CA GLU A 803 66.58 44.69 31.30
C GLU A 803 67.12 45.14 29.94
N VAL A 804 67.97 44.30 29.34
CA VAL A 804 68.54 44.53 28.00
C VAL A 804 68.38 43.27 27.15
N GLY A 805 68.08 43.48 25.86
CA GLY A 805 67.96 42.41 24.87
C GLY A 805 69.28 42.18 24.15
N VAL A 806 69.89 41.03 24.37
CA VAL A 806 71.08 40.57 23.65
C VAL A 806 70.63 39.89 22.37
N ILE A 807 71.15 40.37 21.23
CA ILE A 807 70.77 39.89 19.90
C ILE A 807 71.90 39.05 19.33
N LEU A 808 71.54 37.87 18.82
CA LEU A 808 72.39 36.98 18.06
C LEU A 808 72.12 37.12 16.56
N LEU A 809 73.19 37.31 15.77
CA LEU A 809 73.14 37.32 14.31
C LEU A 809 74.17 36.31 13.76
N GLY A 810 73.84 35.65 12.64
CA GLY A 810 74.72 34.64 12.03
C GLY A 810 74.66 33.27 12.72
N GLY A 811 75.70 32.46 12.50
CA GLY A 811 75.86 31.13 13.09
C GLY A 811 75.05 29.98 12.48
N GLY A 812 74.27 30.24 11.41
CA GLY A 812 73.39 29.25 10.80
C GLY A 812 71.91 29.40 11.18
N ALA A 813 71.06 28.62 10.50
CA ALA A 813 69.61 28.68 10.67
C ALA A 813 69.18 28.27 12.09
N ASP A 814 69.87 27.30 12.69
CA ASP A 814 69.48 26.68 13.96
C ASP A 814 70.14 27.28 15.22
N CYS A 815 71.12 28.17 15.01
CA CYS A 815 71.95 28.74 16.07
C CYS A 815 71.12 29.62 17.01
N ARG A 816 71.13 29.35 18.30
CA ARG A 816 70.31 30.08 19.28
C ARG A 816 70.95 30.12 20.65
N PHE A 817 70.46 31.02 21.51
CA PHE A 817 70.82 30.97 22.92
C PHE A 817 70.21 29.74 23.59
N ASP A 818 71.04 29.01 24.32
CA ASP A 818 70.57 28.16 25.40
C ASP A 818 70.17 29.08 26.56
N ALA A 819 68.86 29.33 26.67
CA ALA A 819 68.29 30.22 27.67
C ALA A 819 68.55 29.75 29.11
N SER A 820 68.88 28.47 29.32
CA SER A 820 69.16 27.95 30.66
C SER A 820 70.61 28.18 31.11
N ALA A 821 71.52 28.42 30.17
CA ALA A 821 72.96 28.52 30.39
C ALA A 821 73.58 29.85 29.93
N SER A 822 72.75 30.76 29.40
CA SER A 822 73.12 32.11 29.00
C SER A 822 72.53 33.13 29.97
N GLY A 823 73.28 34.17 30.32
CA GLY A 823 72.82 35.21 31.24
C GLY A 823 73.94 36.15 31.69
N PHE A 824 73.55 37.21 32.39
CA PHE A 824 74.51 38.12 33.03
C PHE A 824 75.08 37.49 34.29
N ILE A 825 76.40 37.56 34.45
CA ILE A 825 77.17 36.96 35.53
C ILE A 825 78.19 37.96 36.08
N ALA A 826 78.67 37.72 37.30
CA ALA A 826 79.86 38.39 37.80
C ALA A 826 81.10 37.96 37.00
N ALA A 827 82.20 38.71 37.12
CA ALA A 827 83.47 38.37 36.47
C ALA A 827 83.92 36.95 36.87
N PRO A 828 84.16 36.03 35.91
CA PRO A 828 84.58 34.66 36.21
C PRO A 828 85.96 34.56 36.88
N ALA A 829 86.81 35.56 36.67
CA ALA A 829 88.15 35.67 37.26
C ALA A 829 88.50 37.15 37.55
N PRO A 830 89.54 37.44 38.35
CA PRO A 830 90.00 38.81 38.55
C PRO A 830 90.42 39.46 37.21
N PRO A 831 90.01 40.72 36.94
CA PRO A 831 90.41 41.42 35.73
C PRO A 831 91.92 41.74 35.72
N PRO A 832 92.52 42.04 34.55
CA PRO A 832 93.92 42.44 34.45
C PRO A 832 94.27 43.60 35.41
N ALA A 833 95.50 43.62 35.92
CA ALA A 833 95.96 44.63 36.87
C ALA A 833 95.69 46.06 36.36
N GLY A 834 95.03 46.88 37.19
CA GLY A 834 94.63 48.25 36.83
C GLY A 834 93.31 48.35 36.05
N LYS A 835 92.59 47.25 35.81
CA LYS A 835 91.29 47.22 35.14
C LYS A 835 90.16 46.74 36.06
N ALA A 836 88.93 47.11 35.74
CA ALA A 836 87.71 46.66 36.40
C ALA A 836 86.62 46.28 35.38
N LEU A 837 85.68 45.43 35.78
CA LEU A 837 84.48 45.04 35.01
C LEU A 837 83.24 45.56 35.73
N PRO A 838 83.01 46.89 35.77
CA PRO A 838 82.01 47.50 36.65
C PRO A 838 80.58 47.00 36.37
N GLN A 839 80.31 46.61 35.12
CA GLN A 839 79.00 46.17 34.67
C GLN A 839 78.81 44.65 34.62
N GLY A 840 79.78 43.88 35.15
CA GLY A 840 79.77 42.42 35.07
C GLY A 840 80.06 41.90 33.66
N MET A 841 79.67 40.66 33.37
CA MET A 841 79.83 40.02 32.06
C MET A 841 78.54 39.34 31.63
N PHE A 842 78.34 39.19 30.33
CA PHE A 842 77.30 38.36 29.74
C PHE A 842 77.92 37.04 29.30
N ARG A 843 77.51 35.94 29.95
CA ARG A 843 77.80 34.59 29.49
C ARG A 843 76.77 34.20 28.44
N PHE A 844 77.22 33.83 27.25
CA PHE A 844 76.37 33.18 26.27
C PHE A 844 76.81 31.74 26.11
N ARG A 845 75.83 30.84 26.04
CA ARG A 845 75.96 29.50 25.47
C ARG A 845 75.07 29.46 24.25
N LEU A 846 75.67 29.41 23.07
CA LEU A 846 74.98 29.21 21.82
C LEU A 846 74.97 27.73 21.48
N ILE A 847 73.85 27.22 20.97
CA ILE A 847 73.68 25.82 20.58
C ILE A 847 73.05 25.73 19.18
N GLY A 848 73.35 24.65 18.47
CA GLY A 848 72.82 24.39 17.13
C GLY A 848 73.39 25.32 16.06
N CYS A 849 74.57 25.86 16.29
CA CYS A 849 75.26 26.67 15.29
C CYS A 849 75.96 25.76 14.27
N ASP A 850 76.14 26.24 13.04
CA ASP A 850 76.90 25.50 12.04
C ASP A 850 78.36 25.36 12.52
N PRO A 851 78.95 24.16 12.56
CA PRO A 851 80.32 23.95 13.01
C PRO A 851 81.32 24.89 12.30
N GLY A 852 82.12 25.63 13.06
CA GLY A 852 83.12 26.57 12.54
C GLY A 852 82.56 27.94 12.11
N SER A 853 81.26 28.17 12.27
CA SER A 853 80.60 29.41 11.86
C SER A 853 80.94 30.58 12.77
N THR A 854 80.87 31.79 12.21
CA THR A 854 81.02 33.03 12.96
C THR A 854 79.65 33.61 13.31
N VAL A 855 79.46 33.93 14.59
CA VAL A 855 78.31 34.67 15.12
C VAL A 855 78.69 36.11 15.40
N THR A 856 77.71 37.01 15.33
CA THR A 856 77.83 38.38 15.82
C THR A 856 76.88 38.55 17.00
N LEU A 857 77.41 39.01 18.12
CA LEU A 857 76.61 39.39 19.29
C LEU A 857 76.49 40.90 19.34
N ARG A 858 75.26 41.39 19.53
CA ARG A 858 74.95 42.79 19.82
C ARG A 858 74.39 42.87 21.23
N ILE A 859 75.17 43.47 22.13
CA ILE A 859 74.89 43.53 23.56
C ILE A 859 74.74 45.00 23.97
N PRO A 860 73.53 45.44 24.37
CA PRO A 860 73.34 46.72 25.04
C PRO A 860 73.79 46.62 26.50
N TRP A 861 74.48 47.64 26.99
CA TRP A 861 74.93 47.77 28.37
C TRP A 861 74.25 48.97 29.05
N PRO A 862 73.99 48.92 30.38
CA PRO A 862 73.28 49.99 31.08
C PRO A 862 74.08 51.30 31.16
N GLN A 863 75.42 51.23 31.22
CA GLN A 863 76.33 52.37 31.28
C GLN A 863 77.25 52.43 30.05
N PRO A 864 77.80 53.60 29.70
CA PRO A 864 78.74 53.74 28.59
C PRO A 864 79.93 52.78 28.70
N VAL A 865 80.35 52.22 27.58
CA VAL A 865 81.44 51.24 27.51
C VAL A 865 82.70 51.95 27.00
N ALA A 866 83.77 51.94 27.80
CA ALA A 866 85.06 52.55 27.44
C ALA A 866 86.07 51.55 26.85
N GLY A 867 85.94 50.27 27.21
CA GLY A 867 86.69 49.13 26.68
C GLY A 867 85.87 47.86 26.84
N TYR A 868 86.30 46.76 26.21
CA TYR A 868 85.54 45.51 26.26
C TYR A 868 86.48 44.31 26.24
N ALA A 869 86.16 43.30 27.04
CA ALA A 869 86.96 42.09 27.12
C ALA A 869 86.07 40.85 27.04
N LYS A 870 86.62 39.83 26.42
CA LYS A 870 86.09 38.47 26.44
C LYS A 870 86.99 37.62 27.34
N TYR A 871 86.40 36.65 28.00
CA TYR A 871 87.10 35.72 28.87
C TYR A 871 87.01 34.31 28.29
N GLY A 872 88.16 33.68 28.05
CA GLY A 872 88.26 32.34 27.46
C GLY A 872 89.70 32.05 27.01
N LYS A 873 89.91 31.00 26.22
CA LYS A 873 91.23 30.71 25.64
C LYS A 873 91.58 31.70 24.51
N ALA A 874 92.71 32.38 24.64
CA ALA A 874 93.15 33.40 23.68
C ALA A 874 93.75 32.84 22.38
N SER A 875 94.00 31.52 22.31
CA SER A 875 94.35 30.74 21.13
C SER A 875 94.06 29.25 21.39
N ALA A 876 94.05 28.42 20.34
CA ALA A 876 93.84 26.96 20.47
C ALA A 876 94.88 26.27 21.38
N ASP A 877 96.08 26.85 21.51
CA ASP A 877 97.20 26.33 22.30
C ASP A 877 97.29 26.93 23.72
N ALA A 878 96.38 27.84 24.09
CA ALA A 878 96.39 28.46 25.40
C ALA A 878 95.89 27.46 26.46
N GLY A 879 96.78 27.07 27.39
CA GLY A 879 96.47 26.14 28.47
C GLY A 879 95.50 26.69 29.53
N GLU A 880 95.33 28.00 29.63
CA GLU A 880 94.51 28.69 30.63
C GLU A 880 93.68 29.82 30.00
N SER A 881 92.48 30.05 30.52
CA SER A 881 91.60 31.14 30.08
C SER A 881 92.11 32.51 30.56
N SER A 882 92.03 33.51 29.69
CA SER A 882 92.49 34.88 29.96
C SER A 882 91.56 35.92 29.36
N TYR A 883 91.75 37.17 29.76
CA TYR A 883 91.03 38.31 29.20
C TYR A 883 91.72 38.83 27.94
N PHE A 884 90.97 39.00 26.86
CA PHE A 884 91.46 39.59 25.62
C PHE A 884 90.35 40.34 24.88
N GLU A 885 90.74 41.19 23.93
CA GLU A 885 89.80 41.91 23.09
C GLU A 885 89.18 40.97 22.04
N PRO A 886 87.83 40.92 21.91
CA PRO A 886 87.18 40.08 20.92
C PRO A 886 87.37 40.59 19.49
N ASN A 887 87.20 39.69 18.51
CA ASN A 887 87.36 40.03 17.10
C ASN A 887 86.26 40.97 16.61
N ASN A 888 86.62 41.90 15.73
CA ASN A 888 85.71 42.89 15.13
C ASN A 888 84.91 43.69 16.18
N LEU A 889 85.55 44.04 17.30
CA LEU A 889 84.94 44.83 18.36
C LEU A 889 84.53 46.22 17.84
N ARG A 890 83.26 46.56 18.00
CA ARG A 890 82.71 47.90 17.79
C ARG A 890 81.95 48.33 19.04
N ILE A 891 82.34 49.46 19.61
CA ILE A 891 81.68 50.09 20.75
C ILE A 891 80.99 51.36 20.27
N ASP A 892 79.69 51.46 20.52
CA ASP A 892 78.84 52.58 20.12
C ASP A 892 78.08 53.10 21.35
N GLY A 893 78.78 53.90 22.16
CA GLY A 893 78.31 54.41 23.45
C GLY A 893 78.00 53.27 24.44
N HIS A 894 76.75 52.80 24.43
CA HIS A 894 76.22 51.77 25.32
C HIS A 894 76.07 50.40 24.64
N VAL A 895 76.25 50.31 23.32
CA VAL A 895 76.06 49.06 22.58
C VAL A 895 77.40 48.52 22.12
N VAL A 896 77.63 47.25 22.41
CA VAL A 896 78.84 46.54 21.97
C VAL A 896 78.45 45.50 20.93
N MET A 897 79.20 45.46 19.84
CA MET A 897 79.11 44.40 18.85
C MET A 897 80.47 43.76 18.65
N PHE A 898 80.50 42.44 18.56
CA PHE A 898 81.71 41.69 18.26
C PHE A 898 81.36 40.35 17.63
N THR A 899 82.35 39.73 16.99
CA THR A 899 82.22 38.42 16.37
C THR A 899 82.94 37.34 17.16
N VAL A 900 82.38 36.14 17.18
CA VAL A 900 82.98 34.94 17.75
C VAL A 900 82.83 33.81 16.75
N GLN A 901 83.88 33.01 16.56
CA GLN A 901 83.85 31.84 15.69
C GLN A 901 83.82 30.58 16.56
N ASP A 902 82.92 29.65 16.22
CA ASP A 902 82.87 28.30 16.81
C ASP A 902 84.18 27.55 16.54
N GLY A 903 84.86 27.10 17.58
CA GLY A 903 86.23 26.58 17.53
C GLY A 903 87.33 27.61 17.29
N GLY A 904 87.00 28.90 17.36
CA GLY A 904 87.94 30.01 17.16
C GLY A 904 88.50 30.58 18.46
N LYS A 905 89.18 31.74 18.35
CA LYS A 905 89.69 32.48 19.52
C LYS A 905 88.55 32.89 20.43
N GLY A 906 88.63 32.53 21.71
CA GLY A 906 87.57 32.76 22.66
C GLY A 906 86.35 31.90 22.39
N ASP A 907 86.57 30.61 22.23
CA ASP A 907 85.55 29.59 22.43
C ASP A 907 86.16 28.58 23.41
N ASP A 908 85.45 28.25 24.49
CA ASP A 908 86.03 27.65 25.69
C ASP A 908 86.70 26.29 25.44
N ASP A 909 86.14 25.49 24.52
CA ASP A 909 86.67 24.18 24.14
C ASP A 909 87.59 24.21 22.90
N GLY A 910 87.58 25.31 22.13
CA GLY A 910 88.35 25.46 20.90
C GLY A 910 87.95 24.48 19.79
N GLN A 911 86.77 23.85 19.87
CA GLN A 911 86.28 22.90 18.87
C GLN A 911 85.15 23.49 18.04
N ALA A 912 85.21 23.28 16.71
CA ALA A 912 84.10 23.59 15.82
C ALA A 912 83.01 22.51 15.95
N ASN A 913 82.19 22.56 16.99
CA ASN A 913 81.16 21.56 17.31
C ASN A 913 79.72 22.11 17.32
N GLY A 914 79.55 23.39 16.96
CA GLY A 914 78.26 24.07 16.92
C GLY A 914 77.78 24.57 18.28
N ILE A 915 78.66 24.63 19.28
CA ILE A 915 78.41 25.13 20.63
C ILE A 915 79.44 26.19 20.98
N ILE A 916 79.00 27.43 21.18
CA ILE A 916 79.89 28.54 21.55
C ILE A 916 79.58 28.95 23.00
N ILE A 917 80.56 28.93 23.90
CA ILE A 917 80.34 29.25 25.33
C ILE A 917 81.34 30.28 25.80
N ASP A 918 80.90 31.52 26.07
CA ASP A 918 81.84 32.52 26.59
C ASP A 918 81.20 33.65 27.39
N PRO A 919 81.90 34.11 28.44
CA PRO A 919 81.65 35.40 29.07
C PRO A 919 82.30 36.56 28.29
N SER A 920 81.58 37.67 28.11
CA SER A 920 82.13 38.94 27.63
C SER A 920 81.56 40.13 28.38
N GLY A 921 82.33 41.21 28.61
CA GLY A 921 81.83 42.37 29.33
C GLY A 921 82.68 43.65 29.24
N PRO A 922 82.11 44.81 29.65
CA PRO A 922 82.76 46.12 29.59
C PRO A 922 83.94 46.23 30.55
N LEU A 923 85.08 46.65 30.04
CA LEU A 923 86.32 46.88 30.77
C LEU A 923 86.55 48.39 30.97
N SER A 924 86.86 48.81 32.19
CA SER A 924 87.26 50.18 32.54
C SER A 924 88.57 50.19 33.33
N ASP A 925 89.17 51.37 33.52
CA ASP A 925 90.27 51.51 34.47
C ASP A 925 89.77 51.31 35.91
N ALA A 926 90.57 50.65 36.74
CA ALA A 926 90.26 50.47 38.16
C ALA A 926 90.47 51.79 38.92
N PRO A 927 89.58 52.17 39.85
CA PRO A 927 89.79 53.35 40.68
C PRO A 927 91.07 53.21 41.52
N PRO A 928 91.84 54.30 41.75
CA PRO A 928 93.07 54.24 42.55
C PRO A 928 92.78 53.76 43.97
N THR A 929 93.63 52.86 44.49
CA THR A 929 93.49 52.27 45.83
C THR A 929 93.50 53.35 46.92
N GLN A 930 92.36 53.57 47.55
CA GLN A 930 92.19 54.52 48.64
C GLN A 930 92.79 53.96 49.94
N VAL A 931 93.68 54.71 50.59
CA VAL A 931 94.28 54.39 51.89
C VAL A 931 93.20 54.43 52.98
N THR A 932 93.14 53.41 53.84
CA THR A 932 92.13 53.25 54.89
C THR A 932 92.18 54.38 55.94
N PRO A 933 91.06 55.07 56.25
CA PRO A 933 90.97 55.99 57.38
C PRO A 933 90.95 55.26 58.73
N VAL A 934 91.54 55.89 59.75
CA VAL A 934 91.54 55.48 61.18
C VAL A 934 90.10 55.33 61.70
N PRO A 935 89.78 54.33 62.56
CA PRO A 935 88.43 54.16 63.06
C PRO A 935 88.02 55.33 63.96
N THR A 936 86.93 56.02 63.61
CA THR A 936 86.25 56.95 64.51
C THR A 936 85.37 56.17 65.49
N LEU A 937 85.45 56.52 66.78
CA LEU A 937 84.59 56.00 67.84
C LEU A 937 83.11 56.15 67.46
N GLY A 938 82.32 55.09 67.61
CA GLY A 938 80.87 55.13 67.37
C GLY A 938 80.13 56.08 68.32
N GLU A 939 78.92 56.51 67.96
CA GLU A 939 78.14 57.54 68.66
C GLU A 939 77.99 57.31 70.18
N TRP A 940 77.95 56.05 70.62
CA TRP A 940 77.96 55.69 72.05
C TRP A 940 79.29 56.00 72.75
N GLY A 941 80.42 55.82 72.05
CA GLY A 941 81.75 56.19 72.53
C GLY A 941 81.95 57.71 72.63
N LEU A 942 81.29 58.49 71.77
CA LEU A 942 81.28 59.95 71.84
C LEU A 942 80.34 60.48 72.93
N MET A 943 79.18 59.84 73.19
CA MET A 943 78.32 60.20 74.32
C MET A 943 78.96 59.90 75.69
N LEU A 944 79.71 58.81 75.80
CA LEU A 944 80.44 58.50 77.04
C LEU A 944 81.56 59.51 77.31
N LEU A 945 82.26 59.98 76.27
CA LEU A 945 83.30 61.00 76.37
C LEU A 945 82.72 62.41 76.68
N GLY A 946 81.52 62.72 76.18
CA GLY A 946 80.79 63.95 76.49
C GLY A 946 80.26 64.02 77.93
N LEU A 947 79.80 62.90 78.49
CA LEU A 947 79.38 62.82 79.90
C LEU A 947 80.57 62.90 80.87
N LEU A 948 81.73 62.35 80.50
CA LEU A 948 82.99 62.50 81.23
C LEU A 948 83.52 63.95 81.20
N ALA A 949 83.28 64.71 80.12
CA ALA A 949 83.63 66.13 80.04
C ALA A 949 82.67 67.06 80.80
N ALA A 950 81.38 66.73 80.91
CA ALA A 950 80.42 67.47 81.73
C ALA A 950 80.61 67.26 83.26
N GLY A 951 81.14 66.10 83.67
CA GLY A 951 81.45 65.79 85.07
C GLY A 951 82.67 66.54 85.64
N LEU A 952 83.57 67.04 84.79
CA LEU A 952 84.77 67.78 85.21
C LEU A 952 84.60 69.32 85.20
N GLY A 953 83.42 69.83 84.83
CA GLY A 953 83.08 71.26 84.84
C GLY A 953 82.42 71.78 86.12
N ALA A 954 81.92 70.90 86.99
CA ALA A 954 81.34 71.25 88.29
C ALA A 954 82.35 71.00 89.42
N THR A 955 83.37 71.85 89.51
CA THR A 955 84.00 72.32 90.76
C THR A 955 85.17 73.24 90.44
N ARG A 956 84.86 74.49 90.12
CA ARG A 956 85.74 75.60 90.42
C ARG A 956 85.07 76.41 91.53
N VAL A 957 85.86 76.80 92.53
CA VAL A 957 85.59 77.87 93.53
C VAL A 957 84.71 77.41 94.72
N ARG A 958 85.12 77.50 95.99
CA ARG A 958 85.58 78.68 96.74
C ARG A 958 86.14 78.31 98.14
N ALA A 959 86.92 79.21 98.74
CA ALA A 959 87.73 79.06 99.95
C ALA A 959 87.07 79.39 101.31
N ARG A 960 87.75 78.97 102.41
CA ARG A 960 87.76 79.45 103.83
C ARG A 960 86.56 79.10 104.75
N PRO A 961 86.72 79.23 106.08
CA PRO A 961 87.80 78.83 107.00
C PRO A 961 87.42 77.61 107.88
#